data_AF-A0A182WCE9-F1
#
_entry.id   AF-A0A182WCE9-F1
#
_cell.length_a   1.000
_cell.length_b   1.000
_cell.length_c   1.000
_cell.angle_alpha   90.00
_cell.angle_beta   90.00
_cell.angle_gamma   90.00
#
_symmetry.space_group_name_H-M   'P 1'
#
loop_
_entity.id
_entity.type
_entity.pdbx_description
1 polymer ?
#
loop_
_entity_poly.entity_id
_entity_poly.type
_entity_poly.pdbx_seq_one_letter_code
_entity_poly.pdbx_strand_id
1 'polypeptide(L)'
;MTPSKRHTRTAAKSALKHQQIENSRRRLPHVQTKLRNITNTIRMSTGDESAGCESPTKKKKKSDPDSARECQQPSQPEQIAYEKLRFVLGHHYFDVCQRLALDYVPSCVRNVTECAQRHVSKRSPRAKCVSLMRQTNTHDQLREFRPDQFVEFLNQAIMRQEFIDSDLFVAGLQLMLTFNRPSEELQLEYGVVDILVGLGDALEKCLTHFPPCRWDLRAGYQQIVFGQLDAQCFERYDQKEGLFRNVLHLIEHNIETEREQEYNAVGKRTTKRRQTSEDEEMCFYNYNSWMLANRLCYDFNKLSRQERFERLFAVLHILVKLLEMDFAMWIIRNPTKTHQNLCNPSRSPLVAQLVWNGDYGSVNLFIKKLFQMFINMNALQYPDDDIAVVSRLLNIVTVAVNLSEFQHNEGQMQYPCVKDNSLHYSRQLWKTFESSSYFSIPLSLSTIRHLRSPFLQLRFVEHLFQKFNRGMKLHNVRSFFQQLLHRCWADCVPDEPCDTAGHSTTVYPVLNTQRTRMKACEIYQKQYIELLLIGLRAYCDMQQLPAYFREIMAQPAPKTSSTIDDTLPVALSNANECQLEARIVPPVITDERMIFQGVAMSGELVLEYRDDIKYLLLIEQQLKKIETSEERALFHQWIMFLSEVDPSLRII
;
A
#
# COMPACT_ATOMS: atom_id res chain seq x y z
N MET A 1 61.04 40.36 24.64
CA MET A 1 59.74 40.70 25.24
C MET A 1 58.86 39.46 25.20
N THR A 2 58.62 38.89 26.38
CA THR A 2 57.38 38.31 26.96
C THR A 2 56.15 37.96 26.07
N PRO A 3 55.28 37.03 26.54
CA PRO A 3 54.81 35.88 25.74
C PRO A 3 53.28 35.74 25.63
N SER A 4 52.88 34.66 24.93
CA SER A 4 51.61 33.90 24.99
C SER A 4 50.66 34.21 26.15
N LYS A 5 49.36 34.39 25.84
CA LYS A 5 48.26 34.19 26.80
C LYS A 5 47.06 33.43 26.21
N ARG A 6 46.81 32.27 26.85
CA ARG A 6 45.51 31.61 27.03
C ARG A 6 44.46 32.60 27.54
N HIS A 7 43.19 32.40 27.15
CA HIS A 7 42.07 32.76 28.01
C HIS A 7 41.10 31.60 28.23
N THR A 8 40.84 31.39 29.51
CA THR A 8 40.03 30.39 30.19
C THR A 8 38.57 30.81 30.33
N ARG A 9 37.72 29.79 30.55
CA ARG A 9 36.34 29.81 31.07
C ARG A 9 36.07 30.89 32.12
N THR A 10 34.87 31.46 32.06
CA THR A 10 34.08 31.80 33.25
C THR A 10 32.59 31.61 32.98
N ALA A 11 31.95 30.95 33.95
CA ALA A 11 30.52 30.75 34.07
C ALA A 11 29.85 32.03 34.60
N ALA A 12 28.61 32.28 34.19
CA ALA A 12 27.70 33.19 34.88
C ALA A 12 26.47 32.40 35.36
N LYS A 13 26.30 32.39 36.68
CA LYS A 13 25.12 31.95 37.43
C LYS A 13 24.14 33.12 37.57
N SER A 14 22.91 32.76 37.98
CA SER A 14 21.83 33.57 38.56
C SER A 14 20.75 34.03 37.55
N ALA A 15 19.45 33.96 37.82
CA ALA A 15 18.73 33.66 39.06
C ALA A 15 17.30 33.12 38.77
N LEU A 16 16.87 32.18 39.62
CA LEU A 16 15.46 31.82 39.83
C LEU A 16 14.71 32.96 40.53
N LYS A 17 13.46 33.22 40.13
CA LYS A 17 12.39 33.68 41.02
C LYS A 17 11.04 33.04 40.65
N HIS A 18 10.32 32.69 41.71
CA HIS A 18 9.07 31.94 41.82
C HIS A 18 7.82 32.56 41.20
N GLN A 19 6.88 31.70 40.82
CA GLN A 19 5.46 31.68 41.24
C GLN A 19 4.92 30.27 40.90
N GLN A 20 4.84 29.31 41.84
CA GLN A 20 3.75 29.13 42.82
C GLN A 20 2.37 29.55 42.28
N ILE A 21 1.62 28.59 41.76
CA ILE A 21 0.21 28.30 42.09
C ILE A 21 0.02 26.81 41.79
N GLU A 22 -0.02 26.01 42.85
CA GLU A 22 -0.41 24.60 42.80
C GLU A 22 -1.59 24.40 43.75
N ASN A 23 -2.44 23.43 43.41
CA ASN A 23 -3.40 22.77 44.28
C ASN A 23 -4.81 23.37 44.40
N SER A 24 -5.66 23.03 43.43
CA SER A 24 -6.94 22.37 43.72
C SER A 24 -7.56 21.82 42.44
N ARG A 25 -7.38 20.53 42.16
CA ARG A 25 -8.33 19.78 41.33
C ARG A 25 -8.34 18.31 41.76
N ARG A 26 -9.52 17.91 42.21
CA ARG A 26 -9.87 16.61 42.80
C ARG A 26 -9.51 15.49 41.82
N ARG A 27 -8.74 14.51 42.31
CA ARG A 27 -8.50 13.23 41.63
C ARG A 27 -9.80 12.43 41.63
N LEU A 28 -10.40 12.25 40.45
CA LEU A 28 -11.38 11.19 40.19
C LEU A 28 -10.61 9.88 39.95
N PRO A 29 -11.15 8.71 40.35
CA PRO A 29 -10.46 7.44 40.18
C PRO A 29 -10.34 7.10 38.70
N HIS A 30 -9.09 7.04 38.25
CA HIS A 30 -8.68 6.70 36.90
C HIS A 30 -8.90 5.20 36.67
N VAL A 31 -9.97 4.82 35.99
CA VAL A 31 -10.11 3.48 35.42
C VAL A 31 -9.22 3.45 34.17
N GLN A 32 -7.97 3.00 34.33
CA GLN A 32 -7.12 2.65 33.19
C GLN A 32 -7.63 1.38 32.54
N THR A 33 -8.50 1.53 31.53
CA THR A 33 -8.75 0.46 30.56
C THR A 33 -7.49 0.30 29.72
N LYS A 34 -6.58 -0.58 30.16
CA LYS A 34 -5.39 -0.97 29.38
C LYS A 34 -5.85 -1.60 28.06
N LEU A 35 -5.71 -0.84 26.97
CA LEU A 35 -5.85 -1.37 25.61
C LEU A 35 -4.83 -2.50 25.40
N ARG A 36 -5.35 -3.68 25.04
CA ARG A 36 -4.56 -4.89 24.82
C ARG A 36 -3.89 -4.79 23.45
N ASN A 37 -2.63 -4.35 23.40
CA ASN A 37 -1.80 -4.57 22.21
C ASN A 37 -1.75 -6.07 21.90
N ILE A 38 -1.67 -6.45 20.63
CA ILE A 38 -1.45 -7.83 20.20
C ILE A 38 -0.18 -8.44 20.83
N THR A 39 0.82 -7.62 21.19
CA THR A 39 2.00 -8.04 21.97
C THR A 39 1.74 -8.32 23.46
N ASN A 40 0.60 -7.88 24.02
CA ASN A 40 0.18 -8.20 25.39
C ASN A 40 -0.52 -9.57 25.50
N THR A 41 -0.77 -10.27 24.38
CA THR A 41 -1.34 -11.63 24.39
C THR A 41 -0.41 -12.67 25.05
N ILE A 42 0.89 -12.42 25.11
CA ILE A 42 1.89 -13.37 25.61
C ILE A 42 1.99 -13.38 27.15
N ARG A 43 1.43 -12.39 27.86
CA ARG A 43 1.60 -12.29 29.32
C ARG A 43 0.55 -13.02 30.16
N MET A 44 -0.47 -13.65 29.58
CA MET A 44 -1.58 -14.24 30.35
C MET A 44 -1.82 -15.74 30.09
N SER A 45 -0.85 -16.47 29.55
CA SER A 45 -0.98 -17.91 29.28
C SER A 45 0.09 -18.79 29.93
N THR A 46 0.72 -18.33 31.01
CA THR A 46 1.52 -19.19 31.91
C THR A 46 1.14 -18.87 33.34
N GLY A 47 0.53 -19.84 34.01
CA GLY A 47 0.06 -19.74 35.39
C GLY A 47 1.17 -19.81 36.45
N ASP A 48 0.73 -19.49 37.66
CA ASP A 48 1.30 -19.66 39.00
C ASP A 48 2.46 -18.74 39.43
N GLU A 49 2.16 -17.79 40.33
CA GLU A 49 2.34 -18.02 41.77
C GLU A 49 1.63 -16.95 42.63
N SER A 50 1.19 -17.41 43.80
CA SER A 50 0.29 -16.84 44.80
C SER A 50 0.98 -16.01 45.90
N ALA A 51 0.31 -14.94 46.35
CA ALA A 51 0.33 -14.42 47.74
C ALA A 51 -0.77 -13.32 47.86
N GLY A 52 -1.85 -13.50 48.63
CA GLY A 52 -2.03 -12.96 49.99
C GLY A 52 -2.01 -11.42 50.02
N CYS A 53 -2.98 -10.63 50.51
CA CYS A 53 -3.97 -10.80 51.56
C CYS A 53 -5.02 -9.65 51.49
N GLU A 54 -6.21 -9.94 52.02
CA GLU A 54 -7.08 -9.05 52.82
C GLU A 54 -7.79 -7.82 52.20
N SER A 55 -9.11 -7.95 52.13
CA SER A 55 -10.12 -6.87 52.24
C SER A 55 -10.10 -6.21 53.63
N PRO A 56 -10.59 -4.97 53.80
CA PRO A 56 -11.89 -4.87 54.50
C PRO A 56 -12.83 -3.68 54.14
N THR A 57 -14.12 -4.00 54.28
CA THR A 57 -15.25 -3.24 54.88
C THR A 57 -15.85 -1.94 54.30
N LYS A 58 -17.18 -2.03 54.19
CA LYS A 58 -18.21 -1.02 53.88
C LYS A 58 -18.20 0.17 54.85
N LYS A 59 -18.46 1.39 54.35
CA LYS A 59 -19.20 2.45 55.07
C LYS A 59 -20.18 3.19 54.15
N LYS A 60 -21.39 3.40 54.70
CA LYS A 60 -22.59 4.01 54.11
C LYS A 60 -22.55 5.56 54.15
N LYS A 61 -23.00 6.15 53.04
CA LYS A 61 -23.97 7.26 52.87
C LYS A 61 -23.74 8.63 53.57
N LYS A 62 -23.72 9.71 52.76
CA LYS A 62 -24.47 10.96 53.02
C LYS A 62 -24.72 11.75 51.71
N SER A 63 -25.98 12.11 51.48
CA SER A 63 -26.53 13.05 50.47
C SER A 63 -26.18 14.50 50.87
N ASP A 64 -26.09 15.51 49.98
CA ASP A 64 -27.11 16.24 49.20
C ASP A 64 -26.39 17.34 48.33
N PRO A 65 -27.06 18.28 47.61
CA PRO A 65 -27.65 18.15 46.28
C PRO A 65 -27.09 19.19 45.26
N ASP A 66 -27.53 19.09 44.00
CA ASP A 66 -27.60 20.11 42.94
C ASP A 66 -26.36 20.95 42.52
N SER A 67 -25.92 20.71 41.28
CA SER A 67 -26.05 21.76 40.24
C SER A 67 -26.06 21.12 38.84
N ALA A 68 -27.16 21.36 38.13
CA ALA A 68 -27.43 20.91 36.79
C ALA A 68 -26.44 21.50 35.77
N ARG A 69 -25.74 20.62 35.06
CA ARG A 69 -25.42 20.81 33.65
C ARG A 69 -25.94 19.57 32.93
N GLU A 70 -27.04 19.75 32.23
CA GLU A 70 -27.63 18.75 31.35
C GLU A 70 -26.60 18.37 30.27
N CYS A 71 -25.79 17.34 30.53
CA CYS A 71 -25.34 16.47 29.46
C CYS A 71 -26.56 15.64 29.08
N GLN A 72 -27.20 15.99 27.96
CA GLN A 72 -28.23 15.16 27.36
C GLN A 72 -27.65 13.75 27.19
N GLN A 73 -28.14 12.80 27.99
CA GLN A 73 -27.84 11.40 27.75
C GLN A 73 -28.49 11.04 26.41
N PRO A 74 -27.74 10.48 25.45
CA PRO A 74 -28.32 10.06 24.17
C PRO A 74 -29.44 9.06 24.44
N SER A 75 -30.54 9.21 23.70
CA SER A 75 -31.68 8.30 23.78
C SER A 75 -31.24 6.85 23.51
N GLN A 76 -31.95 5.84 24.03
CA GLN A 76 -31.61 4.41 23.79
C GLN A 76 -31.31 4.05 22.32
N PRO A 77 -32.05 4.53 21.29
CA PRO A 77 -31.71 4.27 19.90
C PRO A 77 -30.41 4.96 19.42
N GLU A 78 -30.09 6.14 19.94
CA GLU A 78 -28.84 6.86 19.62
C GLU A 78 -27.61 6.19 20.22
N GLN A 79 -27.74 5.58 21.41
CA GLN A 79 -26.68 4.77 22.02
C GLN A 79 -26.34 3.54 21.17
N ILE A 80 -27.36 2.85 20.63
CA ILE A 80 -27.15 1.69 19.76
C ILE A 80 -26.46 2.10 18.46
N ALA A 81 -26.88 3.21 17.83
CA ALA A 81 -26.23 3.72 16.63
C ALA A 81 -24.76 4.10 16.88
N TYR A 82 -24.48 4.72 18.03
CA TYR A 82 -23.13 5.08 18.46
C TYR A 82 -22.22 3.85 18.63
N GLU A 83 -22.70 2.80 19.28
CA GLU A 83 -21.94 1.55 19.48
C GLU A 83 -21.68 0.83 18.16
N LYS A 84 -22.69 0.73 17.29
CA LYS A 84 -22.56 0.12 15.96
C LYS A 84 -21.55 0.88 15.09
N LEU A 85 -21.58 2.22 15.10
CA LEU A 85 -20.62 3.01 14.33
C LEU A 85 -19.20 2.87 14.86
N ARG A 86 -19.02 2.88 16.19
CA ARG A 86 -17.72 2.62 16.82
C ARG A 86 -17.17 1.25 16.46
N PHE A 87 -18.03 0.23 16.45
CA PHE A 87 -17.67 -1.13 16.03
C PHE A 87 -17.16 -1.15 14.59
N VAL A 88 -17.91 -0.56 13.65
CA VAL A 88 -17.55 -0.54 12.22
C VAL A 88 -16.24 0.22 11.98
N LEU A 89 -16.09 1.41 12.56
CA LEU A 89 -14.86 2.20 12.40
C LEU A 89 -13.67 1.56 13.10
N GLY A 90 -13.90 0.94 14.26
CA GLY A 90 -12.89 0.21 15.00
C GLY A 90 -12.40 -1.03 14.24
N HIS A 91 -13.29 -1.74 13.55
CA HIS A 91 -12.95 -2.85 12.67
C HIS A 91 -12.20 -2.34 11.43
N HIS A 92 -12.69 -1.28 10.79
CA HIS A 92 -12.06 -0.70 9.61
C HIS A 92 -10.64 -0.18 9.87
N TYR A 93 -10.34 0.26 11.10
CA TYR A 93 -8.97 0.62 11.48
C TYR A 93 -7.98 -0.53 11.29
N PHE A 94 -8.40 -1.77 11.60
CA PHE A 94 -7.59 -2.97 11.51
C PHE A 94 -7.74 -3.74 10.20
N ASP A 95 -8.64 -3.32 9.31
CA ASP A 95 -8.76 -3.88 7.96
C ASP A 95 -7.61 -3.40 7.06
N VAL A 96 -6.42 -3.95 7.30
CA VAL A 96 -5.22 -3.64 6.52
C VAL A 96 -5.31 -4.13 5.09
N CYS A 97 -6.13 -5.15 4.82
CA CYS A 97 -6.34 -5.69 3.47
C CYS A 97 -7.01 -4.64 2.60
N GLN A 98 -8.13 -4.08 3.07
CA GLN A 98 -8.82 -3.02 2.36
C GLN A 98 -7.99 -1.74 2.32
N ARG A 99 -7.38 -1.35 3.46
CA ARG A 99 -6.61 -0.09 3.55
C ARG A 99 -5.42 -0.04 2.60
N LEU A 100 -4.67 -1.13 2.48
CA LEU A 100 -3.52 -1.22 1.58
C LEU A 100 -3.91 -1.71 0.18
N ALA A 101 -5.17 -2.08 -0.05
CA ALA A 101 -5.66 -2.68 -1.30
C ALA A 101 -4.74 -3.84 -1.74
N LEU A 102 -4.54 -4.81 -0.84
CA LEU A 102 -3.59 -5.90 -1.02
C LEU A 102 -4.09 -6.91 -2.05
N ASP A 103 -3.30 -7.10 -3.12
CA ASP A 103 -3.53 -8.21 -4.06
C ASP A 103 -3.16 -9.55 -3.42
N TYR A 104 -2.13 -9.53 -2.57
CA TYR A 104 -1.66 -10.69 -1.81
C TYR A 104 -1.82 -10.45 -0.31
N VAL A 105 -2.76 -11.16 0.31
CA VAL A 105 -2.98 -11.09 1.76
C VAL A 105 -1.99 -12.01 2.48
N PRO A 106 -1.08 -11.47 3.32
CA PRO A 106 -0.14 -12.29 4.08
C PRO A 106 -0.90 -13.26 4.99
N SER A 107 -0.44 -14.52 5.06
CA SER A 107 -1.01 -15.53 5.97
C SER A 107 -1.07 -15.05 7.43
N CYS A 108 -0.10 -14.23 7.83
CA CYS A 108 0.00 -13.63 9.16
C CYS A 108 -1.15 -12.65 9.48
N VAL A 109 -1.78 -12.04 8.47
CA VAL A 109 -2.95 -11.18 8.67
C VAL A 109 -4.19 -12.03 9.01
N ARG A 110 -4.28 -13.25 8.45
CA ARG A 110 -5.39 -14.18 8.70
C ARG A 110 -5.31 -14.81 10.10
N ASN A 111 -4.11 -15.02 10.63
CA ASN A 111 -3.90 -15.54 11.98
C ASN A 111 -2.88 -14.70 12.78
N VAL A 112 -3.35 -13.55 13.27
CA VAL A 112 -2.53 -12.60 14.01
C VAL A 112 -1.99 -13.19 15.33
N THR A 113 -2.74 -14.09 15.97
CA THR A 113 -2.32 -14.73 17.24
C THR A 113 -1.11 -15.64 17.01
N GLU A 114 -1.16 -16.49 16.00
CA GLU A 114 -0.04 -17.37 15.63
C GLU A 114 1.19 -16.55 15.19
N CYS A 115 0.96 -15.48 14.41
CA CYS A 115 2.02 -14.56 14.03
C CYS A 115 2.71 -13.94 15.27
N ALA A 116 1.93 -13.50 16.26
CA ALA A 116 2.49 -12.93 17.50
C ALA A 116 3.36 -13.93 18.27
N GLN A 117 2.93 -15.18 18.35
CA GLN A 117 3.66 -16.25 19.05
C GLN A 117 4.94 -16.67 18.32
N ARG A 118 4.88 -16.84 17.00
CA ARG A 118 5.98 -17.41 16.20
C ARG A 118 6.93 -16.38 15.60
N HIS A 119 6.44 -15.22 15.18
CA HIS A 119 7.21 -14.26 14.39
C HIS A 119 7.58 -12.98 15.15
N VAL A 120 6.79 -12.57 16.16
CA VAL A 120 7.00 -11.31 16.88
C VAL A 120 7.81 -11.49 18.16
N SER A 121 7.57 -12.59 18.85
CA SER A 121 8.20 -12.84 20.13
C SER A 121 9.70 -13.05 19.98
N LYS A 122 10.54 -12.25 20.67
CA LYS A 122 11.99 -12.50 20.74
C LYS A 122 12.35 -13.88 21.33
N ARG A 123 11.40 -14.54 21.97
CA ARG A 123 11.53 -15.90 22.50
C ARG A 123 11.23 -16.98 21.46
N SER A 124 10.73 -16.60 20.28
CA SER A 124 10.48 -17.56 19.21
C SER A 124 11.80 -18.12 18.65
N PRO A 125 11.79 -19.36 18.15
CA PRO A 125 12.97 -19.92 17.51
C PRO A 125 13.34 -19.06 16.29
N ARG A 126 14.63 -18.72 16.19
CA ARG A 126 15.17 -18.03 15.02
C ARG A 126 14.94 -18.87 13.77
N ALA A 127 14.67 -18.22 12.66
CA ALA A 127 14.69 -18.85 11.35
C ALA A 127 16.09 -19.44 11.11
N LYS A 128 16.12 -20.64 10.52
CA LYS A 128 17.37 -21.19 10.01
C LYS A 128 17.76 -20.35 8.79
N CYS A 129 19.02 -19.97 8.69
CA CYS A 129 19.56 -19.31 7.51
C CYS A 129 20.50 -20.27 6.78
N VAL A 130 20.64 -20.09 5.47
CA VAL A 130 21.67 -20.79 4.70
C VAL A 130 23.05 -20.42 5.26
N SER A 131 23.92 -21.42 5.47
CA SER A 131 25.26 -21.19 6.02
C SER A 131 26.15 -20.39 5.07
N LEU A 132 27.08 -19.60 5.60
CA LEU A 132 28.00 -18.78 4.80
C LEU A 132 28.72 -19.57 3.71
N MET A 133 29.22 -20.77 4.02
CA MET A 133 29.86 -21.65 3.03
C MET A 133 28.93 -21.99 1.86
N ARG A 134 27.65 -22.30 2.15
CA ARG A 134 26.67 -22.58 1.10
C ARG A 134 26.29 -21.32 0.31
N GLN A 135 26.22 -20.17 0.97
CA GLN A 135 26.00 -18.89 0.27
C GLN A 135 27.14 -18.60 -0.70
N THR A 136 28.40 -18.70 -0.27
CA THR A 136 29.58 -18.47 -1.13
C THR A 136 29.60 -19.43 -2.32
N ASN A 137 29.42 -20.74 -2.09
CA ASN A 137 29.39 -21.73 -3.16
C ASN A 137 28.27 -21.45 -4.18
N THR A 138 27.12 -20.97 -3.70
CA THR A 138 25.97 -20.62 -4.56
C THR A 138 26.26 -19.35 -5.36
N HIS A 139 26.97 -18.37 -4.80
CA HIS A 139 27.45 -17.22 -5.55
C HIS A 139 28.46 -17.61 -6.64
N ASP A 140 29.31 -18.59 -6.39
CA ASP A 140 30.27 -19.07 -7.39
C ASP A 140 29.56 -19.71 -8.59
N GLN A 141 28.39 -20.33 -8.42
CA GLN A 141 27.55 -20.81 -9.54
C GLN A 141 27.16 -19.68 -10.51
N LEU A 142 26.91 -18.47 -9.99
CA LEU A 142 26.63 -17.31 -10.85
C LEU A 142 27.88 -16.88 -11.62
N ARG A 143 29.05 -16.91 -10.98
CA ARG A 143 30.34 -16.60 -11.64
C ARG A 143 30.69 -17.62 -12.72
N GLU A 144 30.28 -18.87 -12.53
CA GLU A 144 30.43 -19.99 -13.47
C GLU A 144 29.34 -20.03 -14.55
N PHE A 145 28.43 -19.06 -14.59
CA PHE A 145 27.31 -18.99 -15.54
C PHE A 145 26.34 -20.19 -15.48
N ARG A 146 25.99 -20.63 -14.26
CA ARG A 146 25.01 -21.70 -13.99
C ARG A 146 23.77 -21.16 -13.26
N PRO A 147 22.96 -20.32 -13.91
CA PRO A 147 21.79 -19.71 -13.28
C PRO A 147 20.72 -20.73 -12.91
N ASP A 148 20.58 -21.82 -13.66
CA ASP A 148 19.68 -22.94 -13.40
C ASP A 148 19.97 -23.61 -12.04
N GLN A 149 21.24 -23.92 -11.77
CA GLN A 149 21.67 -24.52 -10.50
C GLN A 149 21.45 -23.56 -9.33
N PHE A 150 21.63 -22.25 -9.57
CA PHE A 150 21.33 -21.22 -8.59
C PHE A 150 19.84 -21.20 -8.23
N VAL A 151 18.93 -21.22 -9.23
CA VAL A 151 17.48 -21.30 -9.01
C VAL A 151 17.10 -22.57 -8.25
N GLU A 152 17.66 -23.72 -8.65
CA GLU A 152 17.41 -24.98 -7.99
C GLU A 152 17.83 -24.92 -6.51
N PHE A 153 19.02 -24.38 -6.23
CA PHE A 153 19.51 -24.22 -4.88
C PHE A 153 18.57 -23.36 -4.02
N LEU A 154 18.10 -22.22 -4.53
CA LEU A 154 17.17 -21.35 -3.80
C LEU A 154 15.89 -22.11 -3.43
N ASN A 155 15.31 -22.83 -4.39
CA ASN A 155 14.12 -23.64 -4.15
C ASN A 155 14.37 -24.75 -3.12
N GLN A 156 15.51 -25.45 -3.21
CA GLN A 156 15.87 -26.47 -2.23
C GLN A 156 16.06 -25.90 -0.81
N ALA A 157 16.69 -24.73 -0.67
CA ALA A 157 16.87 -24.05 0.62
C ALA A 157 15.52 -23.67 1.25
N ILE A 158 14.63 -23.08 0.45
CA ILE A 158 13.27 -22.72 0.89
C ILE A 158 12.48 -23.96 1.32
N MET A 159 12.54 -25.05 0.54
CA MET A 159 11.90 -26.33 0.88
C MET A 159 12.44 -26.94 2.18
N ARG A 160 13.73 -26.72 2.49
CA ARG A 160 14.37 -27.11 3.76
C ARG A 160 14.04 -26.18 4.92
N GLN A 161 13.16 -25.19 4.72
CA GLN A 161 12.82 -24.16 5.71
C GLN A 161 14.04 -23.36 6.17
N GLU A 162 14.95 -23.06 5.23
CA GLU A 162 16.08 -22.17 5.41
C GLU A 162 15.85 -20.84 4.67
N PHE A 163 16.00 -19.73 5.37
CA PHE A 163 16.01 -18.40 4.78
C PHE A 163 17.27 -18.23 3.94
N ILE A 164 17.11 -17.82 2.69
CA ILE A 164 18.21 -17.68 1.71
C ILE A 164 19.16 -16.52 2.02
N ASP A 165 18.82 -15.68 2.98
CA ASP A 165 19.57 -14.48 3.37
C ASP A 165 19.52 -13.33 2.35
N SER A 166 19.94 -12.13 2.77
CA SER A 166 19.90 -10.93 1.92
C SER A 166 20.75 -11.07 0.67
N ASP A 167 21.92 -11.68 0.78
CA ASP A 167 22.93 -11.67 -0.28
C ASP A 167 22.48 -12.51 -1.48
N LEU A 168 21.95 -13.72 -1.23
CA LEU A 168 21.37 -14.56 -2.29
C LEU A 168 20.06 -13.99 -2.83
N PHE A 169 19.26 -13.33 -1.98
CA PHE A 169 18.02 -12.68 -2.44
C PHE A 169 18.32 -11.54 -3.42
N VAL A 170 19.27 -10.67 -3.07
CA VAL A 170 19.74 -9.56 -3.93
C VAL A 170 20.38 -10.11 -5.20
N ALA A 171 21.20 -11.16 -5.11
CA ALA A 171 21.78 -11.82 -6.27
C ALA A 171 20.72 -12.37 -7.22
N GLY A 172 19.63 -12.94 -6.70
CA GLY A 172 18.49 -13.39 -7.49
C GLY A 172 17.79 -12.24 -8.23
N LEU A 173 17.49 -11.13 -7.53
CA LEU A 173 16.92 -9.93 -8.16
C LEU A 173 17.85 -9.37 -9.24
N GLN A 174 19.16 -9.31 -8.96
CA GLN A 174 20.15 -8.81 -9.89
C GLN A 174 20.29 -9.71 -11.12
N LEU A 175 20.21 -11.03 -10.96
CA LEU A 175 20.20 -11.98 -12.06
C LEU A 175 18.96 -11.78 -12.95
N MET A 176 17.78 -11.55 -12.35
CA MET A 176 16.57 -11.21 -13.11
C MET A 176 16.78 -9.96 -13.99
N LEU A 177 17.43 -8.93 -13.45
CA LEU A 177 17.73 -7.71 -14.20
C LEU A 177 18.76 -7.94 -15.32
N THR A 178 19.73 -8.83 -15.15
CA THR A 178 20.94 -8.85 -16.00
C THR A 178 21.03 -10.04 -16.95
N PHE A 179 20.29 -11.13 -16.74
CA PHE A 179 20.46 -12.37 -17.50
C PHE A 179 20.18 -12.23 -19.01
N ASN A 180 21.19 -12.21 -19.88
CA ASN A 180 20.97 -12.08 -21.32
C ASN A 180 20.60 -13.43 -21.97
N ARG A 181 19.90 -13.38 -23.12
CA ARG A 181 19.58 -14.59 -23.90
C ARG A 181 20.86 -15.32 -24.30
N PRO A 182 21.03 -16.60 -23.89
CA PRO A 182 22.14 -17.41 -24.36
C PRO A 182 22.08 -17.60 -25.88
N SER A 183 23.24 -17.77 -26.52
CA SER A 183 23.29 -18.15 -27.92
C SER A 183 22.72 -19.55 -28.11
N GLU A 184 21.94 -19.75 -29.18
CA GLU A 184 21.42 -21.05 -29.59
C GLU A 184 22.56 -22.05 -29.87
N GLU A 185 23.74 -21.55 -30.24
CA GLU A 185 24.93 -22.37 -30.50
C GLU A 185 25.50 -23.03 -29.25
N LEU A 186 25.17 -22.53 -28.05
CA LEU A 186 25.62 -23.13 -26.79
C LEU A 186 24.79 -24.37 -26.37
N GLN A 187 23.65 -24.62 -27.01
CA GLN A 187 22.78 -25.78 -26.76
C GLN A 187 22.46 -26.00 -25.27
N LEU A 188 22.20 -24.93 -24.54
CA LEU A 188 21.85 -24.99 -23.12
C LEU A 188 20.43 -25.54 -22.93
N GLU A 189 20.22 -26.30 -21.85
CA GLU A 189 18.94 -26.93 -21.54
C GLU A 189 17.91 -25.97 -20.91
N TYR A 190 18.30 -24.73 -20.59
CA TYR A 190 17.45 -23.73 -19.96
C TYR A 190 17.24 -22.48 -20.84
N GLY A 191 16.02 -21.92 -20.82
CA GLY A 191 15.69 -20.66 -21.47
C GLY A 191 15.70 -19.45 -20.54
N VAL A 192 15.66 -18.25 -21.13
CA VAL A 192 15.52 -16.98 -20.37
C VAL A 192 14.26 -16.99 -19.51
N VAL A 193 13.14 -17.41 -20.10
CA VAL A 193 11.84 -17.42 -19.42
C VAL A 193 11.86 -18.34 -18.21
N ASP A 194 12.45 -19.54 -18.33
CA ASP A 194 12.50 -20.53 -17.25
C ASP A 194 13.28 -20.00 -16.04
N ILE A 195 14.43 -19.37 -16.29
CA ILE A 195 15.25 -18.76 -15.23
C ILE A 195 14.51 -17.59 -14.57
N LEU A 196 13.91 -16.68 -15.35
CA LEU A 196 13.22 -15.51 -14.80
C LEU A 196 11.99 -15.90 -13.99
N VAL A 197 11.16 -16.82 -14.49
CA VAL A 197 9.98 -17.33 -13.77
C VAL A 197 10.43 -18.11 -12.54
N GLY A 198 11.42 -18.99 -12.66
CA GLY A 198 11.94 -19.77 -11.55
C GLY A 198 12.52 -18.91 -10.42
N LEU A 199 13.23 -17.83 -10.75
CA LEU A 199 13.72 -16.84 -9.78
C LEU A 199 12.57 -16.08 -9.12
N GLY A 200 11.64 -15.55 -9.93
CA GLY A 200 10.48 -14.82 -9.42
C GLY A 200 9.70 -15.66 -8.41
N ASP A 201 9.38 -16.90 -8.79
CA ASP A 201 8.70 -17.87 -7.93
C ASP A 201 9.47 -18.17 -6.65
N ALA A 202 10.78 -18.41 -6.75
CA ALA A 202 11.62 -18.73 -5.58
C ALA A 202 11.64 -17.55 -4.60
N LEU A 203 11.86 -16.32 -5.07
CA LEU A 203 11.91 -15.13 -4.22
C LEU A 203 10.54 -14.83 -3.59
N GLU A 204 9.45 -15.00 -4.33
CA GLU A 204 8.09 -14.85 -3.78
C GLU A 204 7.73 -15.93 -2.75
N LYS A 205 8.12 -17.19 -3.00
CA LYS A 205 7.98 -18.28 -2.04
C LYS A 205 8.80 -17.99 -0.79
N CYS A 206 10.00 -17.41 -0.93
CA CYS A 206 10.81 -16.99 0.21
C CYS A 206 10.06 -15.98 1.09
N LEU A 207 9.47 -14.92 0.50
CA LEU A 207 8.66 -13.94 1.26
C LEU A 207 7.48 -14.59 1.98
N THR A 208 6.86 -15.60 1.39
CA THR A 208 5.72 -16.31 1.97
C THR A 208 6.11 -17.21 3.15
N HIS A 209 7.21 -17.95 3.02
CA HIS A 209 7.70 -18.86 4.06
C HIS A 209 8.44 -18.11 5.19
N PHE A 210 9.09 -17.00 4.87
CA PHE A 210 9.89 -16.19 5.77
C PHE A 210 9.39 -14.76 5.85
N PRO A 211 8.13 -14.49 6.25
CA PRO A 211 7.53 -13.17 6.11
C PRO A 211 8.33 -12.07 6.84
N PRO A 212 8.39 -10.84 6.31
CA PRO A 212 9.16 -9.72 6.88
C PRO A 212 8.71 -9.32 8.28
N CYS A 213 7.53 -9.79 8.67
CA CYS A 213 7.02 -9.66 10.01
C CYS A 213 7.84 -10.46 11.06
N ARG A 214 8.75 -11.36 10.67
CA ARG A 214 9.66 -12.06 11.60
C ARG A 214 10.71 -11.10 12.17
N TRP A 215 10.79 -11.01 13.49
CA TRP A 215 11.65 -10.05 14.18
C TRP A 215 13.14 -10.24 13.88
N ASP A 216 13.57 -11.49 13.69
CA ASP A 216 14.96 -11.90 13.48
C ASP A 216 15.44 -11.69 12.04
N LEU A 217 14.51 -11.62 11.07
CA LEU A 217 14.81 -11.42 9.65
C LEU A 217 14.76 -9.95 9.22
N ARG A 218 14.35 -9.04 10.12
CA ARG A 218 14.19 -7.61 9.82
C ARG A 218 15.46 -6.98 9.23
N ALA A 219 16.63 -7.32 9.75
CA ALA A 219 17.90 -6.80 9.25
C ALA A 219 18.18 -7.26 7.82
N GLY A 220 17.93 -8.53 7.49
CA GLY A 220 18.08 -9.05 6.13
C GLY A 220 17.15 -8.37 5.14
N TYR A 221 15.89 -8.12 5.52
CA TYR A 221 14.97 -7.37 4.66
C TYR A 221 15.33 -5.89 4.49
N GLN A 222 15.91 -5.26 5.51
CA GLN A 222 16.50 -3.93 5.36
C GLN A 222 17.67 -3.96 4.36
N GLN A 223 18.55 -4.96 4.45
CA GLN A 223 19.65 -5.14 3.50
C GLN A 223 19.17 -5.45 2.08
N ILE A 224 18.01 -6.09 1.88
CA ILE A 224 17.44 -6.29 0.55
C ILE A 224 16.95 -4.96 -0.05
N VAL A 225 16.18 -4.17 0.71
CA VAL A 225 15.58 -2.92 0.20
C VAL A 225 16.63 -1.82 0.01
N PHE A 226 17.56 -1.70 0.96
CA PHE A 226 18.57 -0.65 1.02
C PHE A 226 19.97 -1.11 0.57
N GLY A 227 20.11 -2.37 0.13
CA GLY A 227 21.36 -2.95 -0.37
C GLY A 227 21.78 -2.40 -1.72
N GLN A 228 22.88 -2.89 -2.25
CA GLN A 228 23.49 -2.39 -3.48
C GLN A 228 23.23 -3.32 -4.66
N LEU A 229 23.35 -2.79 -5.88
CA LEU A 229 23.38 -3.59 -7.09
C LEU A 229 24.86 -3.78 -7.48
N ASP A 230 25.39 -4.97 -7.19
CA ASP A 230 26.80 -5.30 -7.31
C ASP A 230 27.26 -5.62 -8.75
N ALA A 231 26.35 -5.73 -9.72
CA ALA A 231 26.73 -6.01 -11.10
C ALA A 231 27.46 -4.80 -11.71
N GLN A 232 28.51 -5.07 -12.50
CA GLN A 232 29.35 -4.05 -13.14
C GLN A 232 28.53 -3.06 -13.98
N CYS A 233 27.46 -3.51 -14.65
CA CYS A 233 26.58 -2.65 -15.44
C CYS A 233 25.84 -1.58 -14.61
N PHE A 234 25.83 -1.71 -13.28
CA PHE A 234 25.20 -0.77 -12.35
C PHE A 234 26.18 0.12 -11.58
N GLU A 235 27.50 0.01 -11.78
CA GLU A 235 28.51 0.82 -11.07
C GLU A 235 28.33 2.33 -11.24
N ARG A 236 27.71 2.76 -12.34
CA ARG A 236 27.43 4.16 -12.66
C ARG A 236 26.27 4.77 -11.86
N TYR A 237 25.44 3.96 -11.21
CA TYR A 237 24.31 4.43 -10.41
C TYR A 237 24.73 4.65 -8.94
N ASP A 238 24.00 5.52 -8.24
CA ASP A 238 24.34 5.82 -6.85
C ASP A 238 24.00 4.64 -5.94
N GLN A 239 25.02 3.87 -5.59
CA GLN A 239 24.90 2.72 -4.69
C GLN A 239 24.48 3.11 -3.26
N LYS A 240 24.53 4.41 -2.90
CA LYS A 240 24.07 4.88 -1.59
C LYS A 240 22.55 5.03 -1.49
N GLU A 241 21.86 5.16 -2.62
CA GLU A 241 20.39 5.27 -2.66
C GLU A 241 19.70 3.91 -2.40
N GLY A 242 20.43 2.81 -2.61
CA GLY A 242 19.93 1.46 -2.39
C GLY A 242 19.14 0.87 -3.56
N LEU A 243 18.98 -0.45 -3.55
CA LEU A 243 18.44 -1.25 -4.65
C LEU A 243 17.05 -0.76 -5.08
N PHE A 244 16.14 -0.56 -4.13
CA PHE A 244 14.77 -0.15 -4.45
C PHE A 244 14.73 1.18 -5.21
N ARG A 245 15.51 2.17 -4.75
CA ARG A 245 15.55 3.49 -5.37
C ARG A 245 16.25 3.45 -6.73
N ASN A 246 17.28 2.63 -6.87
CA ASN A 246 17.96 2.43 -8.15
C ASN A 246 17.03 1.77 -9.19
N VAL A 247 16.21 0.79 -8.81
CA VAL A 247 15.19 0.20 -9.70
C VAL A 247 14.18 1.25 -10.16
N LEU A 248 13.65 2.08 -9.26
CA LEU A 248 12.75 3.17 -9.63
C LEU A 248 13.42 4.21 -10.53
N HIS A 249 14.66 4.57 -10.24
CA HIS A 249 15.42 5.48 -11.06
C HIS A 249 15.68 4.93 -12.46
N LEU A 250 15.96 3.63 -12.59
CA LEU A 250 16.08 2.95 -13.88
C LEU A 250 14.76 2.98 -14.65
N ILE A 251 13.61 2.77 -14.01
CA ILE A 251 12.30 2.88 -14.66
C ILE A 251 12.06 4.31 -15.16
N GLU A 252 12.25 5.31 -14.30
CA GLU A 252 12.14 6.74 -14.64
C GLU A 252 13.03 7.08 -15.84
N HIS A 253 14.30 6.68 -15.78
CA HIS A 253 15.27 6.93 -16.84
C HIS A 253 14.88 6.26 -18.17
N ASN A 254 14.46 5.00 -18.15
CA ASN A 254 14.02 4.31 -19.36
C ASN A 254 12.73 4.93 -19.91
N ILE A 255 11.80 5.44 -19.09
CA ILE A 255 10.60 6.16 -19.58
C ILE A 255 11.00 7.37 -20.41
N GLU A 256 12.03 8.11 -19.96
CA GLU A 256 12.48 9.37 -20.56
C GLU A 256 13.43 9.20 -21.76
N THR A 257 14.09 8.05 -21.90
CA THR A 257 15.17 7.85 -22.88
C THR A 257 14.92 6.65 -23.80
N GLU A 258 15.10 6.82 -25.11
CA GLU A 258 14.87 5.77 -26.13
C GLU A 258 16.09 4.85 -26.34
N ARG A 259 17.29 5.44 -26.28
CA ARG A 259 18.59 4.76 -26.32
C ARG A 259 19.51 5.51 -25.36
N GLU A 260 20.36 4.79 -24.64
CA GLU A 260 21.62 5.38 -24.19
C GLU A 260 22.31 5.89 -25.46
N GLN A 261 22.37 7.22 -25.61
CA GLN A 261 23.26 7.82 -26.60
C GLN A 261 24.64 7.18 -26.43
N GLU A 262 25.20 6.71 -27.54
CA GLU A 262 26.51 6.11 -27.67
C GLU A 262 27.60 7.00 -27.04
N TYR A 263 27.79 6.96 -25.73
CA TYR A 263 28.92 7.62 -25.06
C TYR A 263 30.22 6.82 -25.18
N ASN A 264 30.24 5.75 -25.98
CA ASN A 264 31.44 4.98 -26.32
C ASN A 264 32.13 5.44 -27.62
N ALA A 265 31.80 6.61 -28.17
CA ALA A 265 32.48 7.20 -29.32
C ALA A 265 33.32 8.44 -28.97
N VAL A 266 34.08 8.40 -27.86
CA VAL A 266 35.26 9.27 -27.65
C VAL A 266 36.54 8.43 -27.73
N GLY A 267 36.57 7.48 -28.66
CA GLY A 267 37.79 6.85 -29.15
C GLY A 267 38.17 7.47 -30.49
N LYS A 268 39.14 8.40 -30.46
CA LYS A 268 39.84 9.02 -31.60
C LYS A 268 39.52 8.42 -32.98
N ARG A 269 38.65 9.09 -33.75
CA ARG A 269 38.67 9.01 -35.22
C ARG A 269 39.92 9.76 -35.72
N THR A 270 41.05 9.07 -35.76
CA THR A 270 42.17 9.48 -36.61
C THR A 270 42.07 8.73 -37.93
N THR A 271 41.64 9.48 -38.93
CA THR A 271 41.74 9.20 -40.35
C THR A 271 43.17 8.78 -40.73
N LYS A 272 43.36 7.54 -41.17
CA LYS A 272 44.36 7.19 -42.18
C LYS A 272 43.81 6.10 -43.10
N ARG A 273 44.27 6.19 -44.34
CA ARG A 273 43.61 5.82 -45.59
C ARG A 273 44.30 4.60 -46.18
N ARG A 274 43.48 3.70 -46.74
CA ARG A 274 43.72 2.80 -47.89
C ARG A 274 44.76 1.67 -47.81
N GLN A 275 44.26 0.53 -48.30
CA GLN A 275 44.90 -0.54 -49.08
C GLN A 275 45.69 -1.59 -48.30
N THR A 276 45.04 -2.74 -48.06
CA THR A 276 45.50 -4.05 -48.57
C THR A 276 44.39 -5.11 -48.42
N SER A 277 44.23 -5.91 -49.49
CA SER A 277 43.74 -7.30 -49.53
C SER A 277 42.28 -7.63 -49.13
N GLU A 278 41.44 -7.86 -50.14
CA GLU A 278 40.14 -8.57 -50.03
C GLU A 278 40.32 -10.08 -49.68
N ASP A 279 41.54 -10.58 -49.51
CA ASP A 279 41.86 -11.96 -49.08
C ASP A 279 42.13 -12.09 -47.56
N GLU A 280 42.19 -10.99 -46.80
CA GLU A 280 42.33 -11.03 -45.32
C GLU A 280 40.99 -10.94 -44.57
N GLU A 281 39.91 -10.52 -45.23
CA GLU A 281 38.56 -10.43 -44.64
C GLU A 281 37.88 -11.81 -44.45
N MET A 282 38.34 -12.86 -45.13
CA MET A 282 37.70 -14.19 -45.05
C MET A 282 38.28 -15.12 -43.97
N CYS A 283 39.42 -14.78 -43.36
CA CYS A 283 40.12 -15.65 -42.39
C CYS A 283 40.05 -15.15 -40.92
N PHE A 284 39.35 -14.03 -40.68
CA PHE A 284 39.11 -13.44 -39.35
C PHE A 284 37.66 -13.56 -38.85
N TYR A 285 36.87 -14.49 -39.41
CA TYR A 285 35.81 -15.18 -38.66
C TYR A 285 36.45 -16.12 -37.61
N ASN A 286 37.26 -15.51 -36.75
CA ASN A 286 38.19 -16.15 -35.83
C ASN A 286 37.40 -16.69 -34.64
N TYR A 287 37.85 -17.79 -34.04
CA TYR A 287 37.30 -18.36 -32.81
C TYR A 287 37.06 -17.30 -31.73
N ASN A 288 37.88 -16.24 -31.67
CA ASN A 288 37.67 -15.11 -30.78
C ASN A 288 36.40 -14.30 -31.08
N SER A 289 36.06 -14.05 -32.35
CA SER A 289 34.82 -13.36 -32.75
C SER A 289 33.60 -14.22 -32.43
N TRP A 290 33.69 -15.54 -32.70
CA TRP A 290 32.67 -16.51 -32.30
C TRP A 290 32.50 -16.57 -30.77
N MET A 291 33.60 -16.67 -30.02
CA MET A 291 33.59 -16.67 -28.55
C MET A 291 33.00 -15.39 -27.98
N LEU A 292 33.32 -14.21 -28.54
CA LEU A 292 32.77 -12.94 -28.08
C LEU A 292 31.28 -12.81 -28.38
N ALA A 293 30.82 -13.34 -29.53
CA ALA A 293 29.41 -13.35 -29.92
C ALA A 293 28.59 -14.36 -29.11
N ASN A 294 29.19 -15.49 -28.71
CA ASN A 294 28.53 -16.60 -28.03
C ASN A 294 28.83 -16.68 -26.52
N ARG A 295 29.46 -15.66 -25.93
CA ARG A 295 29.76 -15.64 -24.50
C ARG A 295 28.50 -15.36 -23.68
N LEU A 296 28.25 -16.18 -22.66
CA LEU A 296 27.26 -15.87 -21.64
C LEU A 296 27.62 -14.55 -20.95
N CYS A 297 26.64 -13.66 -20.81
CA CYS A 297 26.83 -12.39 -20.13
C CYS A 297 25.62 -12.01 -19.28
N TYR A 298 25.90 -11.26 -18.23
CA TYR A 298 24.91 -10.65 -17.35
C TYR A 298 25.08 -9.13 -17.46
N ASP A 299 24.26 -8.50 -18.31
CA ASP A 299 24.36 -7.08 -18.60
C ASP A 299 22.98 -6.50 -18.93
N PHE A 300 22.49 -5.65 -18.02
CA PHE A 300 21.21 -4.95 -18.18
C PHE A 300 21.19 -4.06 -19.44
N ASN A 301 22.33 -3.49 -19.83
CA ASN A 301 22.40 -2.54 -20.94
C ASN A 301 22.34 -3.23 -22.30
N LYS A 302 22.58 -4.54 -22.36
CA LYS A 302 22.43 -5.32 -23.61
C LYS A 302 20.99 -5.76 -23.88
N LEU A 303 20.08 -5.56 -22.94
CA LEU A 303 18.69 -5.93 -23.08
C LEU A 303 17.93 -4.94 -23.95
N SER A 304 16.94 -5.45 -24.68
CA SER A 304 15.97 -4.61 -25.39
C SER A 304 15.16 -3.75 -24.39
N ARG A 305 14.63 -2.62 -24.86
CA ARG A 305 13.79 -1.73 -24.03
C ARG A 305 12.63 -2.49 -23.36
N GLN A 306 11.98 -3.37 -24.12
CA GLN A 306 10.86 -4.16 -23.61
C GLN A 306 11.32 -5.09 -22.49
N GLU A 307 12.38 -5.88 -22.70
CA GLU A 307 12.92 -6.77 -21.66
C GLU A 307 13.38 -6.00 -20.42
N ARG A 308 13.96 -4.80 -20.58
CA ARG A 308 14.35 -3.96 -19.45
C ARG A 308 13.15 -3.61 -18.58
N PHE A 309 12.04 -3.16 -19.18
CA PHE A 309 10.83 -2.85 -18.42
C PHE A 309 10.21 -4.09 -17.77
N GLU A 310 10.06 -5.18 -18.52
CA GLU A 310 9.51 -6.44 -18.00
C GLU A 310 10.30 -6.91 -16.76
N ARG A 311 11.63 -6.86 -16.81
CA ARG A 311 12.49 -7.25 -15.67
C ARG A 311 12.45 -6.25 -14.52
N LEU A 312 12.44 -4.95 -14.82
CA LEU A 312 12.34 -3.90 -13.79
C LEU A 312 11.02 -4.00 -13.03
N PHE A 313 9.90 -4.22 -13.74
CA PHE A 313 8.59 -4.38 -13.10
C PHE A 313 8.45 -5.72 -12.38
N ALA A 314 9.04 -6.81 -12.88
CA ALA A 314 9.09 -8.08 -12.14
C ALA A 314 9.85 -7.94 -10.81
N VAL A 315 11.01 -7.27 -10.82
CA VAL A 315 11.77 -6.98 -9.59
C VAL A 315 11.01 -6.03 -8.67
N LEU A 316 10.45 -4.94 -9.23
CA LEU A 316 9.67 -3.99 -8.44
C LEU A 316 8.42 -4.65 -7.83
N HIS A 317 7.78 -5.58 -8.51
CA HIS A 317 6.64 -6.34 -8.00
C HIS A 317 7.00 -7.08 -6.70
N ILE A 318 8.13 -7.80 -6.68
CA ILE A 318 8.61 -8.54 -5.51
C ILE A 318 8.94 -7.57 -4.36
N LEU A 319 9.61 -6.45 -4.68
CA LEU A 319 9.98 -5.45 -3.68
C LEU A 319 8.76 -4.74 -3.08
N VAL A 320 7.76 -4.39 -3.90
CA VAL A 320 6.50 -3.80 -3.44
C VAL A 320 5.73 -4.80 -2.57
N LYS A 321 5.67 -6.08 -2.96
CA LYS A 321 5.09 -7.16 -2.14
C LYS A 321 5.78 -7.26 -0.78
N LEU A 322 7.12 -7.18 -0.73
CA LEU A 322 7.88 -7.13 0.51
C LEU A 322 7.46 -5.95 1.41
N LEU A 323 7.35 -4.73 0.83
CA LEU A 323 6.91 -3.54 1.57
C LEU A 323 5.47 -3.67 2.09
N GLU A 324 4.55 -4.22 1.29
CA GLU A 324 3.17 -4.46 1.69
C GLU A 324 3.07 -5.43 2.86
N MET A 325 3.80 -6.56 2.79
CA MET A 325 3.81 -7.57 3.82
C MET A 325 4.38 -7.03 5.15
N ASP A 326 5.46 -6.24 5.10
CA ASP A 326 6.02 -5.58 6.28
C ASP A 326 5.02 -4.56 6.85
N PHE A 327 4.48 -3.70 5.99
CA PHE A 327 3.66 -2.58 6.42
C PHE A 327 2.30 -3.01 6.97
N ALA A 328 1.64 -3.99 6.35
CA ALA A 328 0.41 -4.59 6.84
C ALA A 328 0.57 -5.10 8.28
N MET A 329 1.63 -5.88 8.52
CA MET A 329 1.90 -6.42 9.84
C MET A 329 2.37 -5.34 10.82
N TRP A 330 3.06 -4.31 10.35
CA TRP A 330 3.45 -3.16 11.16
C TRP A 330 2.24 -2.39 11.69
N ILE A 331 1.23 -2.12 10.86
CA ILE A 331 -0.02 -1.42 11.24
C ILE A 331 -0.72 -2.21 12.35
N ILE A 332 -0.93 -3.51 12.14
CA ILE A 332 -1.56 -4.41 13.11
C ILE A 332 -0.83 -4.41 14.46
N ARG A 333 0.50 -4.35 14.46
CA ARG A 333 1.32 -4.42 15.69
C ARG A 333 1.42 -3.09 16.44
N ASN A 334 1.20 -1.97 15.76
CA ASN A 334 1.37 -0.63 16.31
C ASN A 334 0.07 0.20 16.25
N PRO A 335 -1.06 -0.31 16.80
CA PRO A 335 -2.33 0.40 16.77
C PRO A 335 -2.35 1.63 17.68
N THR A 336 -1.38 1.71 18.61
CA THR A 336 -1.23 2.84 19.51
C THR A 336 0.12 3.52 19.29
N LYS A 337 0.16 4.84 19.52
CA LYS A 337 1.36 5.67 19.31
C LYS A 337 1.92 5.53 17.88
N THR A 338 1.03 5.36 16.91
CA THR A 338 1.34 5.10 15.49
C THR A 338 2.37 6.10 14.95
N HIS A 339 2.14 7.41 15.07
CA HIS A 339 3.12 8.43 14.64
C HIS A 339 4.49 8.27 15.31
N GLN A 340 4.54 8.04 16.63
CA GLN A 340 5.81 7.88 17.35
C GLN A 340 6.58 6.63 16.89
N ASN A 341 5.88 5.52 16.62
CA ASN A 341 6.50 4.31 16.12
C ASN A 341 6.92 4.44 14.65
N LEU A 342 6.16 5.19 13.84
CA LEU A 342 6.48 5.48 12.43
C LEU A 342 7.78 6.30 12.33
N CYS A 343 7.94 7.28 13.22
CA CYS A 343 9.11 8.17 13.25
C CYS A 343 10.35 7.55 13.92
N ASN A 344 10.23 6.36 14.53
CA ASN A 344 11.32 5.71 15.24
C ASN A 344 12.09 4.76 14.30
N PRO A 345 13.37 5.00 13.98
CA PRO A 345 14.14 4.18 13.04
C PRO A 345 14.19 2.68 13.40
N SER A 346 14.18 2.36 14.69
CA SER A 346 14.21 0.96 15.15
C SER A 346 12.89 0.22 14.97
N ARG A 347 11.77 0.95 14.85
CA ARG A 347 10.41 0.40 14.81
C ARG A 347 9.65 0.74 13.54
N SER A 348 10.12 1.69 12.75
CA SER A 348 9.43 2.17 11.55
C SER A 348 9.30 1.06 10.49
N PRO A 349 8.22 1.02 9.71
CA PRO A 349 8.11 0.07 8.62
C PRO A 349 9.11 0.42 7.52
N LEU A 350 9.44 -0.56 6.66
CA LEU A 350 10.40 -0.40 5.57
C LEU A 350 10.02 0.77 4.64
N VAL A 351 8.72 0.94 4.34
CA VAL A 351 8.24 2.06 3.53
C VAL A 351 8.58 3.42 4.13
N ALA A 352 8.51 3.57 5.47
CA ALA A 352 8.81 4.86 6.10
C ALA A 352 10.30 5.20 6.01
N GLN A 353 11.17 4.19 6.15
CA GLN A 353 12.63 4.34 5.99
C GLN A 353 12.99 4.59 4.52
N LEU A 354 12.27 3.98 3.59
CA LEU A 354 12.46 4.19 2.16
C LEU A 354 12.08 5.61 1.73
N VAL A 355 10.97 6.13 2.25
CA VAL A 355 10.44 7.41 1.81
C VAL A 355 11.10 8.58 2.55
N TRP A 356 11.33 8.47 3.86
CA TRP A 356 11.71 9.60 4.71
C TRP A 356 13.02 9.39 5.48
N ASN A 357 13.86 10.43 5.46
CA ASN A 357 15.05 10.57 6.31
C ASN A 357 14.80 11.66 7.37
N GLY A 358 13.63 11.63 8.01
CA GLY A 358 13.09 12.73 8.82
C GLY A 358 11.85 13.35 8.18
N ASP A 359 11.25 14.35 8.82
CA ASP A 359 10.04 15.05 8.34
C ASP A 359 8.94 14.10 7.78
N TYR A 360 8.54 13.14 8.61
CA TYR A 360 7.62 12.07 8.22
C TYR A 360 6.25 12.63 7.82
N GLY A 361 5.76 12.17 6.67
CA GLY A 361 4.49 12.63 6.09
C GLY A 361 4.62 13.78 5.09
N SER A 362 5.80 14.40 4.96
CA SER A 362 6.00 15.47 3.98
C SER A 362 6.22 14.95 2.56
N VAL A 363 5.88 15.79 1.57
CA VAL A 363 6.07 15.51 0.14
C VAL A 363 7.49 15.91 -0.28
N ASN A 364 8.39 14.93 -0.31
CA ASN A 364 9.78 15.11 -0.71
C ASN A 364 10.01 14.80 -2.20
N LEU A 365 11.28 14.86 -2.64
CA LEU A 365 11.66 14.61 -4.03
C LEU A 365 11.32 13.17 -4.48
N PHE A 366 11.51 12.17 -3.61
CA PHE A 366 11.16 10.78 -3.91
C PHE A 366 9.67 10.65 -4.25
N ILE A 367 8.79 11.22 -3.42
CA ILE A 367 7.34 11.21 -3.65
C ILE A 367 6.99 11.94 -4.96
N LYS A 368 7.61 13.09 -5.22
CA LYS A 368 7.37 13.85 -6.47
C LYS A 368 7.76 13.06 -7.72
N LYS A 369 8.89 12.34 -7.68
CA LYS A 369 9.32 11.45 -8.77
C LYS A 369 8.36 10.28 -8.95
N LEU A 370 7.91 9.67 -7.85
CA LEU A 370 6.88 8.62 -7.89
C LEU A 370 5.58 9.11 -8.54
N PHE A 371 5.12 10.32 -8.20
CA PHE A 371 3.97 10.95 -8.85
C PHE A 371 4.20 11.11 -10.36
N GLN A 372 5.34 11.70 -10.74
CA GLN A 372 5.67 11.94 -12.14
C GLN A 372 5.73 10.63 -12.94
N MET A 373 6.36 9.60 -12.39
CA MET A 373 6.46 8.27 -13.00
C MET A 373 5.07 7.65 -13.21
N PHE A 374 4.23 7.63 -12.17
CA PHE A 374 2.86 7.12 -12.26
C PHE A 374 2.05 7.84 -13.35
N ILE A 375 2.12 9.18 -13.39
CA ILE A 375 1.41 9.99 -14.38
C ILE A 375 1.94 9.74 -15.79
N ASN A 376 3.25 9.65 -15.97
CA ASN A 376 3.87 9.39 -17.27
C ASN A 376 3.48 8.00 -17.81
N MET A 377 3.46 6.97 -16.97
CA MET A 377 3.05 5.62 -17.38
C MET A 377 1.59 5.58 -17.84
N ASN A 378 0.69 6.28 -17.12
CA ASN A 378 -0.71 6.43 -17.52
C ASN A 378 -0.84 7.19 -18.85
N ALA A 379 -0.06 8.26 -19.02
CA ALA A 379 -0.07 9.08 -20.23
C ALA A 379 0.45 8.31 -21.46
N LEU A 380 1.39 7.40 -21.24
CA LEU A 380 1.98 6.54 -22.25
C LEU A 380 1.25 5.22 -22.45
N GLN A 381 0.18 4.96 -21.68
CA GLN A 381 -0.64 3.74 -21.73
C GLN A 381 0.23 2.46 -21.62
N TYR A 382 1.12 2.44 -20.64
CA TYR A 382 1.89 1.22 -20.32
C TYR A 382 0.93 0.09 -19.88
N PRO A 383 1.37 -1.19 -19.92
CA PRO A 383 0.54 -2.31 -19.50
C PRO A 383 -0.09 -2.11 -18.11
N ASP A 384 -1.35 -2.50 -17.96
CA ASP A 384 -2.12 -2.28 -16.72
C ASP A 384 -1.45 -2.97 -15.52
N ASP A 385 -0.84 -4.14 -15.72
CA ASP A 385 -0.11 -4.86 -14.67
C ASP A 385 1.10 -4.07 -14.14
N ASP A 386 1.80 -3.34 -15.01
CA ASP A 386 2.95 -2.51 -14.63
C ASP A 386 2.51 -1.22 -13.92
N ILE A 387 1.43 -0.59 -14.43
CA ILE A 387 0.79 0.55 -13.76
C ILE A 387 0.29 0.13 -12.39
N ALA A 388 -0.26 -1.09 -12.27
CA ALA A 388 -0.73 -1.63 -11.01
C ALA A 388 0.40 -1.74 -9.99
N VAL A 389 1.60 -2.23 -10.35
CA VAL A 389 2.76 -2.29 -9.44
C VAL A 389 3.09 -0.92 -8.84
N VAL A 390 3.17 0.12 -9.67
CA VAL A 390 3.43 1.50 -9.21
C VAL A 390 2.26 2.05 -8.40
N SER A 391 1.02 1.72 -8.77
CA SER A 391 -0.17 2.11 -8.00
C SER A 391 -0.18 1.50 -6.60
N ARG A 392 0.23 0.24 -6.42
CA ARG A 392 0.35 -0.35 -5.07
C ARG A 392 1.40 0.39 -4.25
N LEU A 393 2.57 0.69 -4.82
CA LEU A 393 3.58 1.50 -4.14
C LEU A 393 3.03 2.88 -3.73
N LEU A 394 2.35 3.57 -4.65
CA LEU A 394 1.70 4.86 -4.38
C LEU A 394 0.68 4.75 -3.23
N ASN A 395 -0.09 3.67 -3.17
CA ASN A 395 -1.05 3.44 -2.10
C ASN A 395 -0.38 3.21 -0.74
N ILE A 396 0.70 2.42 -0.69
CA ILE A 396 1.48 2.20 0.55
C ILE A 396 2.02 3.53 1.07
N VAL A 397 2.58 4.37 0.19
CA VAL A 397 3.08 5.71 0.56
C VAL A 397 1.93 6.60 1.05
N THR A 398 0.78 6.58 0.37
CA THR A 398 -0.42 7.34 0.77
C THR A 398 -0.88 6.96 2.16
N VAL A 399 -0.96 5.66 2.46
CA VAL A 399 -1.34 5.15 3.78
C VAL A 399 -0.29 5.50 4.84
N ALA A 400 1.00 5.49 4.49
CA ALA A 400 2.07 5.91 5.41
C ALA A 400 2.00 7.41 5.74
N VAL A 401 1.74 8.26 4.76
CA VAL A 401 1.47 9.70 4.96
C VAL A 401 0.28 9.87 5.89
N ASN A 402 -0.80 9.13 5.65
CA ASN A 402 -1.99 9.20 6.49
C ASN A 402 -1.70 8.81 7.95
N LEU A 403 -0.98 7.71 8.17
CA LEU A 403 -0.60 7.23 9.50
C LEU A 403 0.36 8.16 10.24
N SER A 404 1.11 9.01 9.52
CA SER A 404 1.93 10.05 10.14
C SER A 404 1.09 11.09 10.90
N GLU A 405 -0.20 11.26 10.55
CA GLU A 405 -1.10 12.24 11.16
C GLU A 405 -1.80 11.74 12.43
N PHE A 406 -1.56 10.48 12.81
CA PHE A 406 -2.23 9.78 13.90
C PHE A 406 -1.57 10.15 15.22
N GLN A 407 -1.86 11.36 15.70
CA GLN A 407 -1.49 11.82 17.03
C GLN A 407 -2.53 11.35 18.05
N HIS A 408 -2.06 10.73 19.13
CA HIS A 408 -2.92 10.26 20.21
C HIS A 408 -3.08 11.39 21.23
N ASN A 409 -4.13 12.20 21.07
CA ASN A 409 -4.57 13.07 22.15
C ASN A 409 -5.51 12.23 23.04
N GLU A 410 -5.11 12.01 24.28
CA GLU A 410 -5.97 11.39 25.32
C GLU A 410 -6.43 9.93 25.07
N GLY A 411 -5.81 9.22 24.12
CA GLY A 411 -6.13 7.81 23.82
C GLY A 411 -7.36 7.61 22.93
N GLN A 412 -7.90 8.69 22.37
CA GLN A 412 -8.96 8.68 21.36
C GLN A 412 -8.42 9.22 20.02
N MET A 413 -8.95 8.73 18.90
CA MET A 413 -8.49 9.08 17.56
C MET A 413 -9.68 9.18 16.60
N GLN A 414 -9.80 10.30 15.89
CA GLN A 414 -10.76 10.43 14.80
C GLN A 414 -10.39 9.49 13.64
N TYR A 415 -11.35 8.71 13.14
CA TYR A 415 -11.14 7.80 12.02
C TYR A 415 -12.38 7.80 11.11
N PRO A 416 -12.23 7.84 9.77
CA PRO A 416 -10.99 8.05 9.02
C PRO A 416 -10.32 9.40 9.36
N CYS A 417 -8.99 9.43 9.41
CA CYS A 417 -8.23 10.62 9.74
C CYS A 417 -7.71 11.23 8.45
N VAL A 418 -8.06 12.47 8.13
CA VAL A 418 -7.48 13.20 6.97
C VAL A 418 -7.15 14.61 7.45
N LYS A 419 -5.86 14.93 7.54
CA LYS A 419 -5.40 16.26 7.97
C LYS A 419 -4.48 16.88 6.91
N ASP A 420 -3.69 17.87 7.33
CA ASP A 420 -2.93 18.75 6.44
C ASP A 420 -1.90 18.03 5.56
N ASN A 421 -1.19 17.02 6.06
CA ASN A 421 -0.21 16.26 5.27
C ASN A 421 -0.92 15.42 4.21
N SER A 422 -2.00 14.72 4.56
CA SER A 422 -2.80 13.94 3.59
C SER A 422 -3.38 14.86 2.51
N LEU A 423 -3.94 16.01 2.91
CA LEU A 423 -4.46 17.01 1.97
C LEU A 423 -3.36 17.61 1.10
N HIS A 424 -2.21 17.98 1.68
CA HIS A 424 -1.07 18.49 0.92
C HIS A 424 -0.55 17.46 -0.09
N TYR A 425 -0.42 16.20 0.33
CA TYR A 425 -0.02 15.09 -0.53
C TYR A 425 -0.93 14.95 -1.75
N SER A 426 -2.26 14.89 -1.53
CA SER A 426 -3.23 14.79 -2.64
C SER A 426 -3.18 15.99 -3.59
N ARG A 427 -3.03 17.22 -3.06
CA ARG A 427 -2.89 18.44 -3.86
C ARG A 427 -1.60 18.46 -4.67
N GLN A 428 -0.49 17.95 -4.13
CA GLN A 428 0.76 17.86 -4.87
C GLN A 428 0.66 16.85 -6.01
N LEU A 429 0.06 15.68 -5.77
CA LEU A 429 -0.20 14.70 -6.83
C LEU A 429 -1.08 15.30 -7.94
N TRP A 430 -2.17 16.00 -7.57
CA TRP A 430 -3.00 16.71 -8.54
C TRP A 430 -2.23 17.79 -9.30
N LYS A 431 -1.38 18.59 -8.63
CA LYS A 431 -0.56 19.61 -9.29
C LYS A 431 0.40 18.99 -10.31
N THR A 432 1.09 17.91 -9.94
CA THR A 432 1.96 17.18 -10.87
C THR A 432 1.16 16.70 -12.08
N PHE A 433 -0.02 16.12 -11.84
CA PHE A 433 -0.92 15.65 -12.89
C PHE A 433 -1.37 16.78 -13.84
N GLU A 434 -1.86 17.88 -13.27
CA GLU A 434 -2.34 19.03 -14.03
C GLU A 434 -1.22 19.71 -14.84
N SER A 435 0.00 19.69 -14.32
CA SER A 435 1.17 20.27 -14.99
C SER A 435 1.72 19.42 -16.13
N SER A 436 1.27 18.17 -16.26
CA SER A 436 1.68 17.28 -17.34
C SER A 436 1.29 17.83 -18.71
N SER A 437 2.20 17.72 -19.69
CA SER A 437 1.91 18.06 -21.09
C SER A 437 0.87 17.13 -21.73
N TYR A 438 0.59 15.99 -21.11
CA TYR A 438 -0.39 15.00 -21.55
C TYR A 438 -1.78 15.19 -20.93
N PHE A 439 -1.96 16.20 -20.06
CA PHE A 439 -3.20 16.42 -19.34
C PHE A 439 -4.41 16.48 -20.31
N SER A 440 -5.35 15.56 -20.11
CA SER A 440 -6.60 15.43 -20.87
C SER A 440 -7.66 14.73 -20.01
N ILE A 441 -8.93 14.80 -20.43
CA ILE A 441 -10.03 14.13 -19.70
C ILE A 441 -9.89 12.60 -19.74
N PRO A 442 -9.62 11.96 -20.89
CA PRO A 442 -9.39 10.51 -20.92
C PRO A 442 -8.25 10.07 -20.02
N LEU A 443 -7.13 10.82 -20.02
CA LEU A 443 -6.02 10.55 -19.11
C LEU A 443 -6.43 10.72 -17.65
N SER A 444 -7.26 11.72 -17.33
CA SER A 444 -7.76 11.93 -15.97
C SER A 444 -8.59 10.75 -15.49
N LEU A 445 -9.51 10.25 -16.32
CA LEU A 445 -10.33 9.09 -16.00
C LEU A 445 -9.47 7.83 -15.82
N SER A 446 -8.55 7.56 -16.75
CA SER A 446 -7.61 6.43 -16.66
C SER A 446 -6.78 6.50 -15.36
N THR A 447 -6.19 7.67 -15.08
CA THR A 447 -5.39 7.90 -13.87
C THR A 447 -6.23 7.67 -12.60
N ILE A 448 -7.47 8.16 -12.57
CA ILE A 448 -8.39 7.97 -11.45
C ILE A 448 -8.73 6.49 -11.23
N ARG A 449 -9.01 5.74 -12.31
CA ARG A 449 -9.28 4.29 -12.24
C ARG A 449 -8.06 3.52 -11.72
N HIS A 450 -6.85 3.93 -12.08
CA HIS A 450 -5.62 3.30 -11.61
C HIS A 450 -5.23 3.68 -10.18
N LEU A 451 -5.80 4.73 -9.57
CA LEU A 451 -5.58 5.04 -8.15
C LEU A 451 -6.25 3.99 -7.27
N ARG A 452 -5.49 3.37 -6.36
CA ARG A 452 -6.02 2.36 -5.42
C ARG A 452 -6.61 2.94 -4.14
N SER A 453 -6.19 4.14 -3.74
CA SER A 453 -6.66 4.77 -2.50
C SER A 453 -8.02 5.44 -2.72
N PRO A 454 -9.09 5.06 -1.99
CA PRO A 454 -10.38 5.76 -2.05
C PRO A 454 -10.23 7.25 -1.73
N PHE A 455 -9.34 7.59 -0.79
CA PHE A 455 -9.03 8.98 -0.48
C PHE A 455 -8.49 9.76 -1.70
N LEU A 456 -7.52 9.19 -2.43
CA LEU A 456 -6.97 9.87 -3.62
C LEU A 456 -7.97 9.92 -4.76
N GLN A 457 -8.73 8.85 -5.00
CA GLN A 457 -9.79 8.82 -6.01
C GLN A 457 -10.79 9.95 -5.77
N LEU A 458 -11.32 10.06 -4.54
CA LEU A 458 -12.26 11.12 -4.17
C LEU A 458 -11.66 12.52 -4.40
N ARG A 459 -10.40 12.76 -3.96
CA ARG A 459 -9.74 14.06 -4.14
C ARG A 459 -9.49 14.40 -5.60
N PHE A 460 -9.12 13.43 -6.42
CA PHE A 460 -8.94 13.63 -7.86
C PHE A 460 -10.25 13.92 -8.56
N VAL A 461 -11.32 13.19 -8.22
CA VAL A 461 -12.67 13.46 -8.72
C VAL A 461 -13.11 14.88 -8.37
N GLU A 462 -12.95 15.29 -7.11
CA GLU A 462 -13.25 16.65 -6.66
C GLU A 462 -12.48 17.71 -7.46
N HIS A 463 -11.16 17.54 -7.60
CA HIS A 463 -10.32 18.50 -8.30
C HIS A 463 -10.64 18.59 -9.80
N LEU A 464 -10.95 17.45 -10.43
CA LEU A 464 -11.35 17.41 -11.83
C LEU A 464 -12.68 18.14 -12.02
N PHE A 465 -13.68 17.87 -11.19
CA PHE A 465 -14.93 18.60 -11.27
C PHE A 465 -14.82 20.09 -10.96
N GLN A 466 -13.92 20.50 -10.05
CA GLN A 466 -13.65 21.91 -9.79
C GLN A 466 -13.10 22.68 -10.99
N LYS A 467 -12.56 21.98 -12.01
CA LYS A 467 -12.18 22.59 -13.29
C LYS A 467 -13.39 23.00 -14.11
N PHE A 468 -14.47 22.21 -14.07
CA PHE A 468 -15.71 22.48 -14.79
C PHE A 468 -16.64 23.40 -13.99
N ASN A 469 -16.71 23.20 -12.67
CA ASN A 469 -17.55 23.98 -11.76
C ASN A 469 -16.77 24.32 -10.48
N ARG A 470 -16.24 25.54 -10.40
CA ARG A 470 -15.41 26.01 -9.27
C ARG A 470 -16.09 25.92 -7.90
N GLY A 471 -17.42 25.92 -7.85
CA GLY A 471 -18.19 25.81 -6.62
C GLY A 471 -18.36 24.38 -6.11
N MET A 472 -17.99 23.37 -6.89
CA MET A 472 -18.31 21.99 -6.59
C MET A 472 -17.44 21.42 -5.46
N LYS A 473 -18.09 20.82 -4.46
CA LYS A 473 -17.46 20.17 -3.32
C LYS A 473 -18.18 18.85 -3.04
N LEU A 474 -17.48 17.73 -2.95
CA LEU A 474 -18.07 16.41 -2.74
C LEU A 474 -17.76 15.92 -1.33
N HIS A 475 -18.34 16.61 -0.34
CA HIS A 475 -17.98 16.45 1.06
C HIS A 475 -18.74 15.33 1.77
N ASN A 476 -19.90 14.93 1.24
CA ASN A 476 -20.79 13.92 1.79
C ASN A 476 -21.74 13.38 0.72
N VAL A 477 -22.51 12.34 1.03
CA VAL A 477 -23.44 11.72 0.07
C VAL A 477 -24.48 12.72 -0.42
N ARG A 478 -24.93 13.65 0.44
CA ARG A 478 -25.82 14.74 0.04
C ARG A 478 -25.29 15.56 -1.13
N SER A 479 -23.98 15.82 -1.17
CA SER A 479 -23.35 16.57 -2.26
C SER A 479 -23.45 15.83 -3.59
N PHE A 480 -23.26 14.51 -3.59
CA PHE A 480 -23.43 13.66 -4.77
C PHE A 480 -24.89 13.64 -5.22
N PHE A 481 -25.82 13.50 -4.27
CA PHE A 481 -27.25 13.55 -4.56
C PHE A 481 -27.67 14.89 -5.18
N GLN A 482 -27.11 16.01 -4.72
CA GLN A 482 -27.35 17.32 -5.33
C GLN A 482 -26.86 17.39 -6.78
N GLN A 483 -25.68 16.84 -7.08
CA GLN A 483 -25.21 16.77 -8.48
C GLN A 483 -26.16 15.94 -9.35
N LEU A 484 -26.70 14.83 -8.81
CA LEU A 484 -27.76 14.05 -9.45
C LEU A 484 -29.03 14.85 -9.71
N LEU A 485 -29.52 15.61 -8.73
CA LEU A 485 -30.73 16.40 -8.91
C LEU A 485 -30.56 17.56 -9.91
N HIS A 486 -29.39 18.18 -9.94
CA HIS A 486 -29.12 19.29 -10.85
C HIS A 486 -28.94 18.85 -12.31
N ARG A 487 -28.80 17.54 -12.58
CA ARG A 487 -28.65 16.98 -13.93
C ARG A 487 -27.54 17.66 -14.75
N CYS A 488 -26.44 18.08 -14.11
CA CYS A 488 -25.34 18.80 -14.75
C CYS A 488 -24.70 18.04 -15.93
N TRP A 489 -24.85 16.71 -16.00
CA TRP A 489 -24.38 15.91 -17.15
C TRP A 489 -25.21 16.12 -18.41
N ALA A 490 -26.45 16.62 -18.32
CA ALA A 490 -27.32 16.84 -19.47
C ALA A 490 -26.78 17.96 -20.38
N ASP A 491 -25.96 18.85 -19.82
CA ASP A 491 -25.27 19.91 -20.57
C ASP A 491 -23.98 19.39 -21.26
N CYS A 492 -23.58 18.14 -21.01
CA CYS A 492 -22.40 17.53 -21.61
C CYS A 492 -22.73 16.92 -22.97
N VAL A 493 -21.72 16.82 -23.86
CA VAL A 493 -21.88 16.20 -25.18
C VAL A 493 -22.21 14.70 -25.01
N PRO A 494 -23.22 14.16 -25.72
CA PRO A 494 -23.68 12.77 -25.52
C PRO A 494 -22.70 11.74 -26.05
N ASP A 495 -22.11 11.97 -27.23
CA ASP A 495 -21.26 11.01 -27.92
C ASP A 495 -19.77 11.33 -27.75
N GLU A 496 -19.04 10.35 -27.25
CA GLU A 496 -17.58 10.33 -27.32
C GLU A 496 -17.17 10.10 -28.78
N PRO A 497 -16.33 10.96 -29.40
CA PRO A 497 -15.80 10.69 -30.72
C PRO A 497 -15.06 9.37 -30.65
N CYS A 498 -15.24 8.53 -31.67
CA CYS A 498 -14.50 7.29 -31.80
C CYS A 498 -13.02 7.65 -31.95
N ASP A 499 -12.28 7.66 -30.83
CA ASP A 499 -10.87 8.00 -30.82
C ASP A 499 -10.13 6.90 -31.61
N THR A 500 -9.84 7.18 -32.87
CA THR A 500 -8.71 6.59 -33.60
C THR A 500 -7.42 7.16 -33.02
N ALA A 501 -7.20 7.02 -31.72
CA ALA A 501 -5.93 7.36 -31.11
C ALA A 501 -4.92 6.32 -31.62
N GLY A 502 -3.91 6.78 -32.37
CA GLY A 502 -2.86 5.93 -32.90
C GLY A 502 -2.21 5.15 -31.76
N HIS A 503 -2.57 3.87 -31.63
CA HIS A 503 -1.89 2.96 -30.74
C HIS A 503 -0.42 2.97 -31.14
N SER A 504 0.45 3.32 -30.20
CA SER A 504 1.88 3.11 -30.42
C SER A 504 2.08 1.64 -30.75
N THR A 505 2.83 1.34 -31.81
CA THR A 505 3.16 -0.05 -32.18
C THR A 505 4.06 -0.72 -31.13
N THR A 506 4.61 0.05 -30.19
CA THR A 506 5.50 -0.45 -29.12
C THR A 506 4.77 -0.52 -27.78
N VAL A 507 4.95 -1.61 -27.03
CA VAL A 507 4.38 -1.81 -25.68
C VAL A 507 4.82 -0.73 -24.68
N TYR A 508 6.08 -0.29 -24.77
CA TYR A 508 6.65 0.74 -23.88
C TYR A 508 7.13 1.95 -24.68
N PRO A 509 6.24 2.87 -25.08
CA PRO A 509 6.64 4.09 -25.80
C PRO A 509 7.52 4.99 -24.93
N VAL A 510 8.27 5.87 -25.59
CA VAL A 510 9.17 6.85 -24.95
C VAL A 510 8.39 8.13 -24.68
N LEU A 511 8.67 8.77 -23.54
CA LEU A 511 8.06 10.05 -23.20
C LEU A 511 8.49 11.15 -24.19
N ASN A 512 7.54 11.69 -24.95
CA ASN A 512 7.79 12.87 -25.76
C ASN A 512 7.80 14.13 -24.88
N THR A 513 8.99 14.65 -24.59
CA THR A 513 9.21 15.86 -23.79
C THR A 513 8.88 17.15 -24.53
N GLN A 514 8.79 17.12 -25.86
CA GLN A 514 8.44 18.27 -26.70
C GLN A 514 6.92 18.41 -26.91
N ARG A 515 6.12 17.45 -26.43
CA ARG A 515 4.66 17.52 -26.53
C ARG A 515 4.14 18.77 -25.84
N THR A 516 3.34 19.56 -26.55
CA THR A 516 2.63 20.69 -25.99
C THR A 516 1.23 20.28 -25.56
N ARG A 517 0.74 20.91 -24.48
CA ARG A 517 -0.59 20.63 -23.92
C ARG A 517 -1.67 20.97 -24.94
N MET A 518 -2.53 20.01 -25.27
CA MET A 518 -3.71 20.26 -26.08
C MET A 518 -4.73 21.10 -25.28
N LYS A 519 -5.50 21.96 -25.96
CA LYS A 519 -6.57 22.72 -25.31
C LYS A 519 -7.56 21.75 -24.65
N ALA A 520 -8.13 22.16 -23.51
CA ALA A 520 -8.97 21.33 -22.65
C ALA A 520 -9.98 20.49 -23.45
N CYS A 521 -9.95 19.17 -23.24
CA CYS A 521 -10.93 18.26 -23.83
C CYS A 521 -12.28 18.44 -23.10
N GLU A 522 -13.37 18.42 -23.85
CA GLU A 522 -14.73 18.37 -23.31
C GLU A 522 -14.96 17.03 -22.59
N ILE A 523 -15.81 17.04 -21.55
CA ILE A 523 -16.22 15.82 -20.84
C ILE A 523 -17.56 15.35 -21.42
N TYR A 524 -17.65 14.06 -21.75
CA TYR A 524 -18.89 13.48 -22.27
C TYR A 524 -19.84 13.07 -21.16
N GLN A 525 -21.13 12.97 -21.49
CA GLN A 525 -22.19 12.64 -20.53
C GLN A 525 -21.90 11.36 -19.73
N LYS A 526 -21.51 10.27 -20.41
CA LYS A 526 -21.16 8.99 -19.78
C LYS A 526 -19.95 9.12 -18.84
N GLN A 527 -18.91 9.83 -19.29
CA GLN A 527 -17.70 10.08 -18.50
C GLN A 527 -17.99 10.90 -17.24
N TYR A 528 -18.88 11.89 -17.32
CA TYR A 528 -19.32 12.68 -16.17
C TYR A 528 -19.97 11.80 -15.10
N ILE A 529 -20.92 10.95 -15.52
CA ILE A 529 -21.69 10.09 -14.60
C ILE A 529 -20.81 9.00 -14.00
N GLU A 530 -19.90 8.43 -14.78
CA GLU A 530 -18.91 7.47 -14.29
C GLU A 530 -17.99 8.12 -13.26
N LEU A 531 -17.48 9.32 -13.55
CA LEU A 531 -16.62 10.06 -12.63
C LEU A 531 -17.33 10.37 -11.30
N LEU A 532 -18.61 10.73 -11.35
CA LEU A 532 -19.43 10.95 -10.16
C LEU A 532 -19.63 9.66 -9.35
N LEU A 533 -19.81 8.51 -10.02
CA LEU A 533 -19.91 7.19 -9.37
C LEU A 533 -18.61 6.82 -8.66
N ILE A 534 -17.47 6.99 -9.33
CA ILE A 534 -16.15 6.71 -8.76
C ILE A 534 -15.96 7.52 -7.48
N GLY A 535 -16.31 8.82 -7.51
CA GLY A 535 -16.27 9.67 -6.33
C GLY A 535 -17.18 9.18 -5.19
N LEU A 536 -18.42 8.79 -5.50
CA LEU A 536 -19.36 8.29 -4.49
C LEU A 536 -18.87 6.99 -3.86
N ARG A 537 -18.43 6.02 -4.69
CA ARG A 537 -17.90 4.74 -4.22
C ARG A 537 -16.68 4.96 -3.33
N ALA A 538 -15.76 5.81 -3.76
CA ALA A 538 -14.57 6.16 -2.99
C ALA A 538 -14.93 6.81 -1.63
N TYR A 539 -15.95 7.68 -1.58
CA TYR A 539 -16.45 8.23 -0.33
C TYR A 539 -17.05 7.14 0.58
N CYS A 540 -17.91 6.29 0.03
CA CYS A 540 -18.54 5.18 0.75
C CYS A 540 -17.52 4.19 1.31
N ASP A 541 -16.48 3.86 0.54
CA ASP A 541 -15.41 2.95 0.96
C ASP A 541 -14.53 3.58 2.03
N MET A 542 -14.20 4.87 1.90
CA MET A 542 -13.43 5.59 2.91
C MET A 542 -14.18 5.65 4.24
N GLN A 543 -15.49 5.91 4.21
CA GLN A 543 -16.34 6.04 5.41
C GLN A 543 -17.00 4.72 5.83
N GLN A 544 -16.80 3.61 5.12
CA GLN A 544 -17.43 2.32 5.42
C GLN A 544 -18.95 2.37 5.55
N LEU A 545 -19.61 3.22 4.76
CA LEU A 545 -21.06 3.38 4.80
C LEU A 545 -21.80 2.06 4.55
N PRO A 546 -21.38 1.17 3.62
CA PRO A 546 -22.06 -0.11 3.42
C PRO A 546 -21.95 -1.05 4.63
N ALA A 547 -20.81 -1.04 5.32
CA ALA A 547 -20.64 -1.84 6.54
C ALA A 547 -21.51 -1.31 7.69
N TYR A 548 -21.56 0.02 7.84
CA TYR A 548 -22.42 0.66 8.83
C TYR A 548 -23.91 0.43 8.56
N PHE A 549 -24.34 0.52 7.30
CA PHE A 549 -25.71 0.23 6.91
C PHE A 549 -26.10 -1.22 7.27
N ARG A 550 -25.27 -2.21 6.92
CA ARG A 550 -25.51 -3.62 7.29
C ARG A 550 -25.61 -3.81 8.79
N GLU A 551 -24.73 -3.17 9.55
CA GLU A 551 -24.73 -3.29 11.01
C GLU A 551 -26.00 -2.71 11.63
N ILE A 552 -26.50 -1.58 11.12
CA ILE A 552 -27.78 -1.00 11.56
C ILE A 552 -28.95 -1.93 11.24
N MET A 553 -28.96 -2.51 10.03
CA MET A 553 -30.03 -3.39 9.54
C MET A 553 -30.04 -4.78 10.20
N ALA A 554 -28.91 -5.23 10.76
CA ALA A 554 -28.84 -6.45 11.54
C ALA A 554 -29.76 -6.34 12.78
N GLN A 555 -30.79 -7.18 12.83
CA GLN A 555 -31.66 -7.29 14.01
C GLN A 555 -30.86 -7.88 15.18
N PRO A 556 -31.05 -7.39 16.41
CA PRO A 556 -30.41 -7.99 17.57
C PRO A 556 -30.82 -9.46 17.67
N ALA A 557 -29.85 -10.36 17.66
CA ALA A 557 -30.09 -11.77 17.93
C ALA A 557 -30.85 -11.89 19.27
N PRO A 558 -31.92 -12.72 19.34
CA PRO A 558 -32.60 -12.93 20.61
C PRO A 558 -31.58 -13.42 21.63
N LYS A 559 -31.49 -12.70 22.75
CA LYS A 559 -30.64 -13.09 23.89
C LYS A 559 -31.14 -14.46 24.38
N THR A 560 -30.57 -15.54 23.86
CA THR A 560 -30.67 -16.85 24.50
C THR A 560 -29.94 -16.73 25.83
N SER A 561 -30.70 -16.54 26.88
CA SER A 561 -30.27 -16.78 28.25
C SER A 561 -29.67 -18.18 28.32
N SER A 562 -28.34 -18.26 28.34
CA SER A 562 -27.64 -19.51 28.60
C SER A 562 -27.77 -19.83 30.08
N THR A 563 -28.86 -20.49 30.44
CA THR A 563 -28.85 -21.39 31.59
C THR A 563 -28.00 -22.59 31.20
N ILE A 564 -26.97 -22.82 31.99
CA ILE A 564 -26.10 -24.00 31.95
C ILE A 564 -26.99 -25.24 32.11
N ASP A 565 -26.88 -26.20 31.21
CA ASP A 565 -26.99 -27.60 31.59
C ASP A 565 -26.14 -28.49 30.67
N ASP A 566 -25.16 -29.14 31.30
CA ASP A 566 -24.28 -30.14 30.73
C ASP A 566 -25.05 -31.45 30.54
N THR A 567 -25.34 -31.85 29.30
CA THR A 567 -25.30 -33.28 28.91
C THR A 567 -25.47 -33.46 27.40
N LEU A 568 -24.41 -33.93 26.75
CA LEU A 568 -24.42 -34.60 25.44
C LEU A 568 -24.99 -36.03 25.59
N PRO A 569 -25.56 -36.68 24.54
CA PRO A 569 -24.78 -37.04 23.35
C PRO A 569 -25.48 -37.06 21.97
N VAL A 570 -24.65 -36.74 20.97
CA VAL A 570 -24.50 -37.33 19.62
C VAL A 570 -25.66 -38.20 19.09
N ALA A 571 -26.31 -37.73 18.03
CA ALA A 571 -26.96 -38.60 17.04
C ALA A 571 -26.92 -37.95 15.65
N LEU A 572 -26.53 -38.76 14.67
CA LEU A 572 -26.38 -38.44 13.26
C LEU A 572 -27.73 -38.14 12.59
N SER A 573 -27.72 -37.22 11.63
CA SER A 573 -28.66 -37.23 10.51
C SER A 573 -27.91 -36.91 9.21
N ASN A 574 -27.52 -37.98 8.52
CA ASN A 574 -27.19 -37.95 7.10
C ASN A 574 -28.49 -37.97 6.29
N ALA A 575 -28.65 -37.05 5.34
CA ALA A 575 -29.31 -37.31 4.07
C ALA A 575 -28.90 -36.25 3.03
N ASN A 576 -28.04 -36.72 2.12
CA ASN A 576 -27.63 -36.17 0.84
C ASN A 576 -28.67 -35.28 0.12
N GLU A 577 -28.22 -34.12 -0.33
CA GLU A 577 -28.44 -33.68 -1.71
C GLU A 577 -27.23 -32.86 -2.18
N CYS A 578 -26.65 -33.30 -3.30
CA CYS A 578 -25.42 -32.81 -3.88
C CYS A 578 -25.75 -31.59 -4.76
N GLN A 579 -25.31 -30.41 -4.37
CA GLN A 579 -25.08 -29.28 -5.27
C GLN A 579 -23.68 -28.72 -5.03
N LEU A 580 -22.83 -28.90 -6.03
CA LEU A 580 -21.55 -28.21 -6.18
C LEU A 580 -21.79 -26.69 -6.28
N GLU A 581 -20.76 -25.93 -5.87
CA GLU A 581 -20.61 -24.47 -6.00
C GLU A 581 -21.27 -23.59 -4.94
N ALA A 582 -20.81 -23.74 -3.69
CA ALA A 582 -20.71 -22.60 -2.77
C ALA A 582 -19.25 -22.48 -2.32
N ARG A 583 -18.58 -21.38 -2.70
CA ARG A 583 -17.32 -20.94 -2.10
C ARG A 583 -17.47 -21.00 -0.58
N ILE A 584 -16.79 -21.95 0.04
CA ILE A 584 -16.58 -21.98 1.49
C ILE A 584 -15.62 -20.82 1.80
N VAL A 585 -16.16 -19.61 1.89
CA VAL A 585 -15.53 -18.57 2.69
C VAL A 585 -15.82 -18.97 4.12
N PRO A 586 -14.81 -19.34 4.93
CA PRO A 586 -15.07 -19.64 6.33
C PRO A 586 -15.70 -18.40 6.97
N PRO A 587 -16.70 -18.57 7.86
CA PRO A 587 -17.33 -17.45 8.53
C PRO A 587 -16.24 -16.62 9.22
N VAL A 588 -16.27 -15.30 9.00
CA VAL A 588 -15.38 -14.36 9.68
C VAL A 588 -15.73 -14.42 11.16
N ILE A 589 -14.99 -15.24 11.91
CA ILE A 589 -14.99 -15.16 13.37
C ILE A 589 -14.39 -13.79 13.67
N THR A 590 -15.24 -12.83 14.04
CA THR A 590 -14.82 -11.51 14.49
C THR A 590 -14.03 -11.68 15.79
N ASP A 591 -12.72 -11.79 15.67
CA ASP A 591 -11.84 -11.69 16.84
C ASP A 591 -12.01 -10.28 17.41
N GLU A 592 -12.69 -10.16 18.55
CA GLU A 592 -12.93 -8.87 19.22
C GLU A 592 -11.63 -8.08 19.48
N ARG A 593 -10.46 -8.74 19.46
CA ARG A 593 -9.13 -8.13 19.56
C ARG A 593 -8.73 -7.32 18.31
N MET A 594 -9.42 -7.52 17.18
CA MET A 594 -9.25 -6.79 15.92
C MET A 594 -10.25 -5.64 15.78
N ILE A 595 -10.75 -5.10 16.89
CA ILE A 595 -11.59 -3.91 16.92
C ILE A 595 -10.88 -2.82 17.71
N PHE A 596 -10.53 -1.72 17.05
CA PHE A 596 -9.86 -0.61 17.70
C PHE A 596 -10.85 0.19 18.56
N GLN A 597 -10.72 0.05 19.87
CA GLN A 597 -11.59 0.75 20.82
C GLN A 597 -11.21 2.22 21.03
N GLY A 598 -10.14 2.71 20.41
CA GLY A 598 -9.70 4.11 20.54
C GLY A 598 -10.34 5.07 19.54
N VAL A 599 -11.38 4.69 18.79
CA VAL A 599 -12.03 5.61 17.85
C VAL A 599 -12.82 6.68 18.60
N ALA A 600 -12.47 7.95 18.33
CA ALA A 600 -13.16 9.11 18.87
C ALA A 600 -14.52 9.25 18.19
N MET A 601 -15.57 9.25 19.00
CA MET A 601 -16.96 9.25 18.54
C MET A 601 -17.67 10.50 19.08
N SER A 602 -18.31 11.27 18.20
CA SER A 602 -19.10 12.46 18.54
C SER A 602 -20.54 12.33 18.04
N GLY A 603 -21.49 13.04 18.65
CA GLY A 603 -22.88 13.06 18.17
C GLY A 603 -23.01 13.60 16.75
N GLU A 604 -22.19 14.59 16.39
CA GLU A 604 -22.12 15.15 15.04
C GLU A 604 -21.73 14.09 14.00
N LEU A 605 -20.77 13.22 14.31
CA LEU A 605 -20.33 12.14 13.43
C LEU A 605 -21.45 11.12 13.19
N VAL A 606 -22.20 10.75 14.25
CA VAL A 606 -23.34 9.82 14.11
C VAL A 606 -24.43 10.43 13.24
N LEU A 607 -24.71 11.73 13.40
CA LEU A 607 -25.68 12.45 12.57
C LEU A 607 -25.24 12.52 11.10
N GLU A 608 -23.96 12.78 10.84
CA GLU A 608 -23.40 12.78 9.49
C GLU A 608 -23.60 11.42 8.81
N TYR A 609 -23.25 10.32 9.47
CA TYR A 609 -23.44 8.97 8.93
C TYR A 609 -24.91 8.61 8.69
N ARG A 610 -25.81 9.07 9.57
CA ARG A 610 -27.25 8.89 9.40
C ARG A 610 -27.77 9.65 8.18
N ASP A 611 -27.33 10.89 8.01
CA ASP A 611 -27.67 11.71 6.84
C ASP A 611 -27.11 11.07 5.57
N ASP A 612 -25.88 10.57 5.59
CA ASP A 612 -25.28 9.89 4.44
C ASP A 612 -26.08 8.65 4.02
N ILE A 613 -26.46 7.79 4.96
CA ILE A 613 -27.35 6.65 4.68
C ILE A 613 -28.67 7.12 4.08
N LYS A 614 -29.29 8.15 4.67
CA LYS A 614 -30.55 8.72 4.15
C LYS A 614 -30.38 9.17 2.69
N TYR A 615 -29.32 9.89 2.36
CA TYR A 615 -29.10 10.35 0.99
C TYR A 615 -28.72 9.22 0.05
N LEU A 616 -28.05 8.16 0.50
CA LEU A 616 -27.83 6.95 -0.31
C LEU A 616 -29.16 6.32 -0.73
N LEU A 617 -30.09 6.17 0.21
CA LEU A 617 -31.44 5.66 -0.07
C LEU A 617 -32.25 6.61 -0.97
N LEU A 618 -32.06 7.92 -0.85
CA LEU A 618 -32.71 8.88 -1.75
C LEU A 618 -32.15 8.82 -3.17
N ILE A 619 -30.83 8.65 -3.34
CA ILE A 619 -30.21 8.40 -4.65
C ILE A 619 -30.85 7.17 -5.28
N GLU A 620 -30.91 6.07 -4.52
CA GLU A 620 -31.51 4.81 -4.96
C GLU A 620 -32.98 4.99 -5.41
N GLN A 621 -33.81 5.67 -4.60
CA GLN A 621 -35.19 5.96 -4.95
C GLN A 621 -35.32 6.82 -6.21
N GLN A 622 -34.40 7.76 -6.45
CA GLN A 622 -34.41 8.56 -7.68
C GLN A 622 -34.03 7.73 -8.90
N LEU A 623 -33.00 6.88 -8.80
CA LEU A 623 -32.59 6.01 -9.91
C LEU A 623 -33.67 4.97 -10.26
N LYS A 624 -34.45 4.51 -9.29
CA LYS A 624 -35.63 3.64 -9.52
C LYS A 624 -36.74 4.31 -10.31
N LYS A 625 -36.86 5.64 -10.27
CA LYS A 625 -37.86 6.42 -11.03
C LYS A 625 -37.45 6.68 -12.47
N ILE A 626 -36.27 6.23 -12.90
CA ILE A 626 -35.84 6.37 -14.28
C ILE A 626 -36.65 5.39 -15.15
N GLU A 627 -37.50 5.95 -16.01
CA GLU A 627 -38.36 5.19 -16.92
C GLU A 627 -37.75 5.01 -18.31
N THR A 628 -36.84 5.90 -18.74
CA THR A 628 -36.25 5.86 -20.07
C THR A 628 -35.14 4.80 -20.18
N SER A 629 -35.12 4.05 -21.28
CA SER A 629 -34.12 3.00 -21.50
C SER A 629 -32.70 3.57 -21.61
N GLU A 630 -32.55 4.77 -22.16
CA GLU A 630 -31.27 5.45 -22.36
C GLU A 630 -30.66 5.93 -21.04
N GLU A 631 -31.43 6.64 -20.19
CA GLU A 631 -30.95 7.02 -18.86
C GLU A 631 -30.72 5.79 -17.97
N ARG A 632 -31.52 4.73 -18.10
CA ARG A 632 -31.30 3.48 -17.36
C ARG A 632 -29.98 2.80 -17.74
N ALA A 633 -29.63 2.77 -19.03
CA ALA A 633 -28.34 2.25 -19.49
C ALA A 633 -27.17 3.10 -18.97
N LEU A 634 -27.33 4.41 -18.97
CA LEU A 634 -26.35 5.38 -18.48
C LEU A 634 -26.04 5.21 -16.98
N PHE A 635 -27.07 4.93 -16.17
CA PHE A 635 -26.95 4.72 -14.72
C PHE A 635 -26.81 3.26 -14.29
N HIS A 636 -26.61 2.31 -15.22
CA HIS A 636 -26.56 0.88 -14.89
C HIS A 636 -25.52 0.54 -13.80
N GLN A 637 -24.31 1.11 -13.89
CA GLN A 637 -23.27 0.88 -12.89
C GLN A 637 -23.61 1.46 -11.51
N TRP A 638 -24.38 2.56 -11.45
CA TRP A 638 -24.86 3.12 -10.18
C TRP A 638 -25.85 2.16 -9.51
N ILE A 639 -26.77 1.60 -10.28
CA ILE A 639 -27.77 0.65 -9.80
C ILE A 639 -27.07 -0.60 -9.23
N MET A 640 -26.08 -1.13 -9.96
CA MET A 640 -25.27 -2.27 -9.49
C MET A 640 -24.57 -1.96 -8.18
N PHE A 641 -23.89 -0.81 -8.07
CA PHE A 641 -23.22 -0.41 -6.84
C PHE A 641 -24.19 -0.29 -5.65
N LEU A 642 -25.34 0.36 -5.82
CA LEU A 642 -26.31 0.53 -4.72
C LEU A 642 -26.88 -0.82 -4.26
N SER A 643 -27.01 -1.80 -5.17
CA SER A 643 -27.43 -3.15 -4.80
C SER A 643 -26.40 -3.94 -3.97
N GLU A 644 -25.12 -3.58 -4.03
CA GLU A 644 -24.09 -4.11 -3.13
C GLU A 644 -24.24 -3.56 -1.70
N VAL A 645 -24.78 -2.34 -1.57
CA VAL A 645 -25.00 -1.65 -0.28
C VAL A 645 -26.25 -2.18 0.41
N ASP A 646 -27.34 -2.35 -0.33
CA ASP A 646 -28.59 -2.94 0.15
C ASP A 646 -28.97 -4.17 -0.70
N PRO A 647 -28.79 -5.40 -0.19
CA PRO A 647 -29.11 -6.63 -0.92
C PRO A 647 -30.59 -6.84 -1.24
N SER A 648 -31.50 -6.09 -0.60
CA SER A 648 -32.93 -6.12 -0.94
C SER A 648 -33.21 -5.55 -2.34
N LEU A 649 -32.17 -5.04 -3.00
CA LEU A 649 -32.18 -4.40 -4.30
C LEU A 649 -31.64 -5.26 -5.45
N ARG A 650 -31.61 -6.60 -5.33
CA ARG A 650 -31.43 -7.45 -6.53
C ARG A 650 -32.62 -7.24 -7.46
N ILE A 651 -32.47 -6.34 -8.42
CA ILE A 651 -33.39 -6.17 -9.54
C ILE A 651 -33.21 -7.42 -10.42
N ILE A 652 -34.28 -8.20 -10.59
CA ILE A 652 -34.38 -9.28 -11.57
C ILE A 652 -34.47 -8.67 -12.97
#